data_AF-A0A6A2XRF4-F1
#
_entry.id   AF-A0A6A2XRF4-F1
#
_cell.length_a   1.000
_cell.length_b   1.000
_cell.length_c   1.000
_cell.angle_alpha   90.00
_cell.angle_beta   90.00
_cell.angle_gamma   90.00
#
_symmetry.space_group_name_H-M   'P 1'
#
loop_
_entity.id
_entity.type
_entity.pdbx_description
1 polymer ?
#
loop_
_entity_poly.entity_id
_entity_poly.type
_entity_poly.pdbx_seq_one_letter_code
_entity_poly.pdbx_strand_id
1 'polypeptide(L)'
;MEIDFKQYQLRCQLRGHEDDVRGICVCGNEGIATSSRDRTVRFWSLDSSDKRKYVSSKILLGHSSFVGPLAWISPDEEFPEGGIVSGGMDTMVFIWDLRTGEKVQSLKGHQLQVTGVVLNDGDIVSSSADCTLKRWRKGQPVESWEAHKLAIQAVIKLPSGELVSGSTDTTLKLWRGKTCLHTFTGHTDTVRGLAVMHGLGILSASHDGSIMLWAQSGEVLMVMVGHTSIVYSVDSHVSGLIVSGSEDRFAKIWKDGVCMQSLEHPGCVWDAKFLENGDIATACSDGVIRIWTVDQGNVADPVEIEAYFSELSEYKLSRKNVGGLKLVDLPGLEALQIPGTSDGKTKIVREGDNGVAYSWNMREQKWDKIGEVVDGPDDSMNRSVLDGVQYDYVFDVDIGDGEPIRKLPYNRSDNPYDTADKWLLKENLPLSYRQQIVEFILQNTGQKDFNIDPTFQDPYTGANAYVPGQPSYSSGMSAKPTFKHIPKRGMLVFDAAQFDGILKKISEFNSTLLADLDKKDSSLTEPEISRLCAIVKILEDTSHYHSSTFSDVDMALLLKLLKSWPLPMIFPVIDILRMIVLHPDGAAVLLRHVEVNDVIMEMITKVTTEPAVPANLLTSIRAVTNFFKNPSYYGWLQKHRSDILDAFSSCLASPNKNLQLAYSTLILNYAVLLIEKRDEEGQSHVLSAALEIAEQENLEVDANSEL
;
A
#
# COMPACT_ATOMS: atom_id res chain seq x y z
N MET A 1 -17.74 17.01 20.97
CA MET A 1 -19.04 17.17 20.26
C MET A 1 -19.04 16.08 19.22
N GLU A 2 -19.63 14.93 19.53
CA GLU A 2 -19.71 13.79 18.61
C GLU A 2 -20.47 14.23 17.38
N ILE A 3 -19.81 14.22 16.22
CA ILE A 3 -20.49 14.41 14.95
C ILE A 3 -20.92 13.01 14.52
N ASP A 4 -22.22 12.78 14.50
CA ASP A 4 -22.86 11.57 13.98
C ASP A 4 -22.46 11.39 12.50
N PHE A 5 -21.36 10.65 12.26
CA PHE A 5 -20.89 10.32 10.93
C PHE A 5 -21.79 9.23 10.35
N LYS A 6 -22.52 9.56 9.28
CA LYS A 6 -23.31 8.59 8.53
C LYS A 6 -22.42 7.85 7.53
N GLN A 7 -22.51 6.53 7.52
CA GLN A 7 -21.73 5.70 6.61
C GLN A 7 -22.26 5.79 5.17
N TYR A 8 -21.34 5.92 4.23
CA TYR A 8 -21.61 5.82 2.81
C TYR A 8 -21.91 4.37 2.43
N GLN A 9 -22.97 4.14 1.68
CA GLN A 9 -23.39 2.83 1.18
C GLN A 9 -23.55 2.89 -0.33
N LEU A 10 -23.46 1.74 -1.00
CA LEU A 10 -23.61 1.67 -2.45
C LEU A 10 -25.00 2.18 -2.86
N ARG A 11 -25.03 3.16 -3.77
CA ARG A 11 -26.25 3.69 -4.41
C ARG A 11 -26.53 3.01 -5.74
N CYS A 12 -25.53 2.93 -6.61
CA CYS A 12 -25.61 2.23 -7.89
C CYS A 12 -24.23 2.02 -8.52
N GLN A 13 -24.18 1.19 -9.56
CA GLN A 13 -22.98 0.96 -10.39
C GLN A 13 -23.25 1.42 -11.83
N LEU A 14 -22.34 2.20 -12.39
CA LEU A 14 -22.40 2.70 -13.76
C LEU A 14 -21.46 1.84 -14.59
N ARG A 15 -22.06 0.90 -15.33
CA ARG A 15 -21.35 -0.03 -16.21
C ARG A 15 -21.46 0.44 -17.65
N GLY A 16 -20.34 0.45 -18.37
CA GLY A 16 -20.31 0.81 -19.78
C GLY A 16 -18.92 0.93 -20.37
N HIS A 17 -17.93 1.34 -19.59
CA HIS A 17 -16.54 1.28 -20.05
C HIS A 17 -16.06 -0.17 -20.17
N GLU A 18 -15.14 -0.41 -21.10
CA GLU A 18 -14.60 -1.75 -21.40
C GLU A 18 -13.19 -1.98 -20.81
N ASP A 19 -12.64 -0.95 -20.18
CA ASP A 19 -11.30 -0.93 -19.58
C ASP A 19 -11.29 0.10 -18.44
N ASP A 20 -10.19 0.20 -17.69
CA ASP A 20 -10.00 1.08 -16.53
C ASP A 20 -10.68 2.44 -16.68
N VAL A 21 -11.57 2.80 -15.73
CA VAL A 21 -12.07 4.17 -15.65
C VAL A 21 -11.04 5.02 -14.91
N ARG A 22 -10.55 6.08 -15.55
CA ARG A 22 -9.38 6.84 -15.11
C ARG A 22 -9.70 8.20 -14.50
N GLY A 23 -10.74 8.87 -14.98
CA GLY A 23 -11.08 10.22 -14.54
C GLY A 23 -12.58 10.40 -14.37
N ILE A 24 -12.94 11.23 -13.39
CA ILE A 24 -14.30 11.67 -13.09
C ILE A 24 -14.33 13.20 -13.16
N CYS A 25 -15.32 13.74 -13.86
CA CYS A 25 -15.63 15.17 -13.83
C CYS A 25 -17.11 15.37 -13.48
N VAL A 26 -17.34 16.05 -12.35
CA VAL A 26 -18.67 16.41 -11.88
C VAL A 26 -19.15 17.63 -12.66
N CYS A 27 -20.30 17.50 -13.32
CA CYS A 27 -20.84 18.50 -14.24
C CYS A 27 -22.05 19.20 -13.62
N GLY A 28 -21.88 19.68 -12.38
CA GLY A 28 -22.97 20.23 -11.56
C GLY A 28 -24.09 19.21 -11.36
N ASN A 29 -25.33 19.67 -11.50
CA ASN A 29 -26.52 18.79 -11.43
C ASN A 29 -26.87 18.11 -12.76
N GLU A 30 -26.16 18.43 -13.85
CA GLU A 30 -26.45 17.88 -15.18
C GLU A 30 -26.01 16.41 -15.29
N GLY A 31 -24.93 16.05 -14.60
CA GLY A 31 -24.43 14.68 -14.61
C GLY A 31 -22.96 14.54 -14.25
N ILE A 32 -22.39 13.42 -14.68
CA ILE A 32 -21.01 13.02 -14.44
C ILE A 32 -20.39 12.65 -15.78
N ALA A 33 -19.21 13.18 -16.09
CA ALA A 33 -18.39 12.70 -17.19
C ALA A 33 -17.30 11.76 -16.69
N THR A 34 -17.05 10.67 -17.39
CA THR A 34 -16.03 9.67 -17.05
C THR A 34 -15.15 9.37 -18.26
N SER A 35 -13.87 9.13 -18.04
CA SER A 35 -12.87 8.80 -19.07
C SER A 35 -12.23 7.45 -18.79
N SER A 36 -11.81 6.73 -19.84
CA SER A 36 -11.25 5.39 -19.69
C SER A 36 -10.09 5.11 -20.65
N ARG A 37 -9.31 4.07 -20.30
CA ARG A 37 -8.33 3.44 -21.20
C ARG A 37 -8.97 2.86 -22.47
N ASP A 38 -10.29 2.62 -22.46
CA ASP A 38 -11.05 2.20 -23.64
C ASP A 38 -11.14 3.28 -24.75
N ARG A 39 -10.54 4.46 -24.51
CA ARG A 39 -10.43 5.62 -25.41
C ARG A 39 -11.71 6.46 -25.50
N THR A 40 -12.68 6.19 -24.64
CA THR A 40 -13.96 6.89 -24.65
C THR A 40 -14.09 7.85 -23.48
N VAL A 41 -14.91 8.89 -23.68
CA VAL A 41 -15.50 9.67 -22.60
C VAL A 41 -16.99 9.38 -22.59
N ARG A 42 -17.57 9.11 -21.42
CA ARG A 42 -19.00 8.87 -21.26
C ARG A 42 -19.61 9.95 -20.38
N PHE A 43 -20.80 10.42 -20.76
CA PHE A 43 -21.59 11.30 -19.92
C PHE A 43 -22.77 10.52 -19.34
N TRP A 44 -22.99 10.69 -18.05
CA TRP A 44 -23.99 9.99 -17.26
C TRP A 44 -24.93 10.99 -16.62
N SER A 45 -26.22 10.87 -16.90
CA SER A 45 -27.26 11.69 -16.28
C SER A 45 -28.12 10.84 -15.35
N LEU A 46 -28.76 11.47 -14.37
CA LEU A 46 -29.74 10.77 -13.52
C LEU A 46 -30.87 10.18 -14.38
N ASP A 47 -31.29 8.96 -14.06
CA ASP A 47 -32.44 8.34 -14.71
C ASP A 47 -33.72 9.06 -14.26
N SER A 48 -34.48 9.56 -15.24
CA SER A 48 -35.75 10.24 -14.99
C SER A 48 -36.82 9.34 -14.36
N SER A 49 -36.73 8.02 -14.57
CA SER A 49 -37.68 7.02 -14.08
C SER A 49 -37.31 6.45 -12.71
N ASP A 50 -36.02 6.32 -12.42
CA ASP A 50 -35.49 5.95 -11.10
C ASP A 50 -34.32 6.87 -10.75
N LYS A 51 -34.61 7.94 -10.01
CA LYS A 51 -33.60 8.93 -9.60
C LYS A 51 -32.51 8.35 -8.71
N ARG A 52 -32.55 7.08 -8.30
CA ARG A 52 -31.43 6.42 -7.62
C ARG A 52 -30.32 6.02 -8.59
N LYS A 53 -30.62 5.86 -9.88
CA LYS A 53 -29.69 5.36 -10.90
C LYS A 53 -29.22 6.46 -11.85
N TYR A 54 -28.12 6.16 -12.53
CA TYR A 54 -27.58 6.96 -13.63
C TYR A 54 -27.62 6.15 -14.92
N VAL A 55 -27.85 6.83 -16.04
CA VAL A 55 -27.83 6.25 -17.39
C VAL A 55 -26.80 6.95 -18.25
N SER A 56 -26.09 6.18 -19.09
CA SER A 56 -25.17 6.76 -20.08
C SER A 56 -26.00 7.46 -21.14
N SER A 57 -25.88 8.78 -21.22
CA SER A 57 -26.63 9.59 -22.18
C SER A 57 -25.81 9.94 -23.42
N LYS A 58 -24.47 10.02 -23.31
CA LYS A 58 -23.56 10.25 -24.43
C LYS A 58 -22.30 9.38 -24.32
N ILE A 59 -21.79 8.99 -25.48
CA ILE A 59 -20.46 8.36 -25.64
C ILE A 59 -19.70 9.22 -26.65
N LEU A 60 -18.61 9.83 -26.21
CA LEU A 60 -17.77 10.74 -26.98
C LEU A 60 -16.56 9.96 -27.50
N LEU A 61 -16.50 9.82 -28.82
CA LEU A 61 -15.51 9.01 -29.52
C LEU A 61 -14.56 9.89 -30.32
N GLY A 62 -13.25 9.68 -30.18
CA GLY A 62 -12.28 10.36 -31.05
C GLY A 62 -10.83 10.35 -30.58
N HIS A 63 -10.55 10.10 -29.29
CA HIS A 63 -9.17 9.88 -28.84
C HIS A 63 -8.63 8.58 -29.46
N SER A 64 -7.36 8.59 -29.87
CA SER A 64 -6.71 7.41 -30.46
C SER A 64 -6.06 6.52 -29.41
N SER A 65 -5.97 6.99 -28.16
CA SER A 65 -5.40 6.28 -27.02
C SER A 65 -6.12 6.70 -25.73
N PHE A 66 -5.61 6.27 -24.58
CA PHE A 66 -6.27 6.36 -23.28
C PHE A 66 -6.68 7.79 -22.96
N VAL A 67 -7.88 7.96 -22.38
CA VAL A 67 -8.35 9.27 -21.93
C VAL A 67 -8.18 9.36 -20.42
N GLY A 68 -7.60 10.46 -19.95
CA GLY A 68 -7.31 10.69 -18.54
C GLY A 68 -8.09 11.87 -18.01
N PRO A 69 -7.52 13.07 -18.01
CA PRO A 69 -8.13 14.22 -17.34
C PRO A 69 -9.34 14.78 -18.09
N LEU A 70 -10.30 15.29 -17.32
CA LEU A 70 -11.55 15.87 -17.79
C LEU A 70 -11.81 17.23 -17.12
N ALA A 71 -12.45 18.16 -17.83
CA ALA A 71 -13.01 19.39 -17.27
C ALA A 71 -14.37 19.70 -17.91
N TRP A 72 -15.26 20.30 -17.14
CA TRP A 72 -16.61 20.65 -17.58
C TRP A 72 -16.71 22.13 -17.93
N ILE A 73 -17.24 22.42 -19.12
CA ILE A 73 -17.69 23.74 -19.55
C ILE A 73 -19.16 23.83 -19.17
N SER A 74 -19.48 24.70 -18.20
CA SER A 74 -20.86 24.95 -17.79
C SER A 74 -21.71 25.49 -18.95
N PRO A 75 -23.02 25.21 -18.99
CA PRO A 75 -23.90 25.71 -20.04
C PRO A 75 -23.80 27.22 -20.29
N ASP A 76 -23.67 27.60 -21.56
CA ASP A 76 -23.64 28.99 -22.03
C ASP A 76 -24.26 29.12 -23.44
N GLU A 77 -24.10 30.29 -24.09
CA GLU A 77 -24.62 30.49 -25.46
C GLU A 77 -23.94 29.59 -26.52
N GLU A 78 -22.67 29.22 -26.33
CA GLU A 78 -21.91 28.38 -27.27
C GLU A 78 -22.19 26.89 -27.01
N PHE A 79 -22.32 26.50 -25.73
CA PHE A 79 -22.59 25.15 -25.26
C PHE A 79 -23.88 25.11 -24.42
N PRO A 80 -25.09 25.07 -25.02
CA PRO A 80 -26.35 25.17 -24.27
C PRO A 80 -26.62 24.03 -23.28
N GLU A 81 -26.04 22.84 -23.50
CA GLU A 81 -26.10 21.70 -22.56
C GLU A 81 -24.75 21.48 -21.86
N GLY A 82 -23.85 22.47 -21.94
CA GLY A 82 -22.47 22.37 -21.50
C GLY A 82 -21.57 21.62 -22.49
N GLY A 83 -20.29 21.60 -22.16
CA GLY A 83 -19.26 20.94 -22.94
C GLY A 83 -18.28 20.19 -22.06
N ILE A 84 -17.50 19.30 -22.65
CA ILE A 84 -16.42 18.57 -21.95
C ILE A 84 -15.10 18.88 -22.63
N VAL A 85 -14.07 19.06 -21.81
CA VAL A 85 -12.68 19.08 -22.25
C VAL A 85 -12.02 17.78 -21.79
N SER A 86 -11.37 17.06 -22.69
CA SER A 86 -10.66 15.83 -22.36
C SER A 86 -9.22 15.86 -22.82
N GLY A 87 -8.31 15.33 -22.01
CA GLY A 87 -6.91 15.10 -22.37
C GLY A 87 -6.60 13.61 -22.52
N GLY A 88 -5.72 13.27 -23.45
CA GLY A 88 -5.37 11.88 -23.74
C GLY A 88 -3.88 11.55 -23.74
N MET A 89 -3.60 10.25 -23.71
CA MET A 89 -2.30 9.64 -23.99
C MET A 89 -1.82 9.94 -25.42
N ASP A 90 -2.77 10.20 -26.32
CA ASP A 90 -2.52 10.64 -27.70
C ASP A 90 -2.01 12.09 -27.82
N THR A 91 -1.65 12.74 -26.70
CA THR A 91 -1.12 14.11 -26.60
C THR A 91 -2.12 15.22 -26.95
N MET A 92 -3.37 14.84 -27.25
CA MET A 92 -4.40 15.77 -27.68
C MET A 92 -5.26 16.26 -26.51
N VAL A 93 -5.77 17.47 -26.64
CA VAL A 93 -6.91 17.96 -25.85
C VAL A 93 -8.09 18.16 -26.80
N PHE A 94 -9.24 17.56 -26.49
CA PHE A 94 -10.47 17.70 -27.25
C PHE A 94 -11.53 18.48 -26.48
N ILE A 95 -12.33 19.23 -27.23
CA ILE A 95 -13.52 19.92 -26.70
C ILE A 95 -14.74 19.28 -27.37
N TRP A 96 -15.73 18.93 -26.58
CA TRP A 96 -16.94 18.23 -26.99
C TRP A 96 -18.17 19.08 -26.65
N ASP A 97 -19.13 19.14 -27.56
CA ASP A 97 -20.47 19.68 -27.28
C ASP A 97 -21.34 18.55 -26.73
N LEU A 98 -21.86 18.67 -25.51
CA LEU A 98 -22.69 17.63 -24.88
C LEU A 98 -24.04 17.45 -25.56
N ARG A 99 -24.59 18.50 -26.17
CA ARG A 99 -25.87 18.46 -26.89
C ARG A 99 -25.77 17.54 -28.11
N THR A 100 -24.73 17.71 -28.90
CA THR A 100 -24.52 16.95 -30.14
C THR A 100 -23.74 15.65 -29.91
N GLY A 101 -22.90 15.59 -28.88
CA GLY A 101 -21.93 14.53 -28.66
C GLY A 101 -20.72 14.59 -29.61
N GLU A 102 -20.57 15.69 -30.36
CA GLU A 102 -19.52 15.83 -31.37
C GLU A 102 -18.29 16.55 -30.82
N LYS A 103 -17.13 16.18 -31.36
CA LYS A 103 -15.88 16.89 -31.12
C LYS A 103 -15.86 18.21 -31.90
N VAL A 104 -15.91 19.34 -31.19
CA VAL A 104 -15.94 20.67 -31.80
C VAL A 104 -14.55 21.25 -32.04
N GLN A 105 -13.56 20.91 -31.20
CA GLN A 105 -12.18 21.38 -31.36
C GLN A 105 -11.16 20.29 -31.02
N SER A 106 -9.98 20.41 -31.62
CA SER A 106 -8.82 19.56 -31.34
C SER A 106 -7.58 20.41 -31.14
N LEU A 107 -7.05 20.39 -29.93
CA LEU A 107 -5.89 21.18 -29.53
C LEU A 107 -4.66 20.29 -29.57
N LYS A 108 -3.75 20.58 -30.50
CA LYS A 108 -2.50 19.86 -30.70
C LYS A 108 -1.32 20.73 -30.30
N GLY A 109 -0.41 20.20 -29.48
CA GLY A 109 0.83 20.90 -29.17
C GLY A 109 1.67 20.35 -28.01
N HIS A 110 1.11 19.50 -27.14
CA HIS A 110 1.91 18.73 -26.20
C HIS A 110 2.73 17.65 -26.93
N GLN A 111 3.88 17.31 -26.37
CA GLN A 111 4.77 16.28 -26.94
C GLN A 111 4.56 14.91 -26.31
N LEU A 112 4.02 14.88 -25.10
CA LEU A 112 3.67 13.67 -24.37
C LEU A 112 2.23 13.78 -23.88
N GLN A 113 1.77 12.74 -23.20
CA GLN A 113 0.43 12.64 -22.65
C GLN A 113 -0.03 13.89 -21.90
N VAL A 114 -1.30 14.24 -22.08
CA VAL A 114 -1.98 15.25 -21.27
C VAL A 114 -2.44 14.61 -19.97
N THR A 115 -2.02 15.17 -18.84
CA THR A 115 -2.21 14.61 -17.50
C THR A 115 -3.20 15.39 -16.64
N GLY A 116 -3.50 16.64 -17.02
CA GLY A 116 -4.50 17.47 -16.35
C GLY A 116 -5.07 18.50 -17.31
N VAL A 117 -6.34 18.86 -17.12
CA VAL A 117 -7.01 19.95 -17.86
C VAL A 117 -7.90 20.74 -16.90
N VAL A 118 -7.89 22.05 -16.99
CA VAL A 118 -8.74 22.95 -16.21
C VAL A 118 -9.21 24.13 -17.04
N LEU A 119 -10.37 24.68 -16.68
CA LEU A 119 -10.84 25.96 -17.23
C LEU A 119 -10.37 27.11 -16.36
N ASN A 120 -9.86 28.16 -16.99
CA ASN A 120 -9.48 29.40 -16.33
C ASN A 120 -9.89 30.62 -17.16
N ASP A 121 -10.96 31.29 -16.75
CA ASP A 121 -11.46 32.55 -17.33
C ASP A 121 -11.80 32.40 -18.83
N GLY A 122 -12.42 31.27 -19.21
CA GLY A 122 -12.78 30.93 -20.58
C GLY A 122 -11.65 30.31 -21.41
N ASP A 123 -10.41 30.33 -20.91
CA ASP A 123 -9.30 29.58 -21.51
C ASP A 123 -9.22 28.16 -20.94
N ILE A 124 -8.62 27.25 -21.71
CA ILE A 124 -8.24 25.92 -21.23
C ILE A 124 -6.78 25.96 -20.83
N VAL A 125 -6.42 25.37 -19.69
CA VAL A 125 -5.04 25.10 -19.33
C VAL A 125 -4.83 23.60 -19.20
N SER A 126 -3.85 23.06 -19.90
CA SER A 126 -3.48 21.65 -19.85
C SER A 126 -2.09 21.47 -19.27
N SER A 127 -1.91 20.40 -18.49
CA SER A 127 -0.62 19.89 -18.04
C SER A 127 -0.27 18.60 -18.75
N SER A 128 1.03 18.31 -18.85
CA SER A 128 1.51 17.13 -19.55
C SER A 128 2.73 16.51 -18.90
N ALA A 129 2.93 15.23 -19.19
CA ALA A 129 4.16 14.50 -18.90
C ALA A 129 5.39 15.11 -19.61
N ASP A 130 5.20 15.99 -20.60
CA ASP A 130 6.26 16.77 -21.25
C ASP A 130 6.82 17.92 -20.40
N CYS A 131 6.45 17.97 -19.11
CA CYS A 131 6.89 18.97 -18.12
C CYS A 131 6.34 20.39 -18.34
N THR A 132 5.43 20.57 -19.32
CA THR A 132 4.87 21.89 -19.66
C THR A 132 3.41 22.07 -19.25
N LEU A 133 3.08 23.31 -18.92
CA LEU A 133 1.71 23.82 -18.93
C LEU A 133 1.48 24.59 -20.23
N LYS A 134 0.32 24.39 -20.85
CA LYS A 134 -0.13 25.14 -22.03
C LYS A 134 -1.49 25.78 -21.78
N ARG A 135 -1.62 27.05 -22.15
CA ARG A 135 -2.90 27.78 -22.14
C ARG A 135 -3.40 27.93 -23.56
N TRP A 136 -4.68 27.63 -23.75
CA TRP A 136 -5.36 27.61 -25.03
C TRP A 136 -6.52 28.60 -25.01
N ARG A 137 -6.61 29.40 -26.07
CA ARG A 137 -7.70 30.35 -26.29
C ARG A 137 -8.24 30.17 -27.69
N LYS A 138 -9.55 29.93 -27.82
CA LYS A 138 -10.23 29.75 -29.11
C LYS A 138 -9.50 28.75 -30.02
N GLY A 139 -9.14 27.60 -29.46
CA GLY A 139 -8.48 26.53 -30.21
C GLY A 139 -6.97 26.69 -30.43
N GLN A 140 -6.35 27.80 -30.01
CA GLN A 140 -4.94 28.11 -30.27
C GLN A 140 -4.11 28.18 -28.99
N PRO A 141 -2.85 27.67 -29.00
CA PRO A 141 -1.95 27.82 -27.86
C PRO A 141 -1.47 29.27 -27.74
N VAL A 142 -1.85 29.96 -26.66
CA VAL A 142 -1.45 31.36 -26.39
C VAL A 142 -0.27 31.45 -25.44
N GLU A 143 -0.10 30.48 -24.55
CA GLU A 143 1.05 30.39 -23.66
C GLU A 143 1.51 28.94 -23.54
N SER A 144 2.82 28.74 -23.42
CA SER A 144 3.46 27.48 -23.09
C SER A 144 4.63 27.78 -22.18
N TRP A 145 4.79 27.05 -21.09
CA TRP A 145 5.93 27.19 -20.20
C TRP A 145 6.27 25.86 -19.52
N GLU A 146 7.56 25.64 -19.32
CA GLU A 146 8.07 24.54 -18.50
C GLU A 146 7.76 24.85 -17.04
N ALA A 147 6.92 24.02 -16.41
CA ALA A 147 6.46 24.26 -15.05
C ALA A 147 7.28 23.46 -14.03
N HIS A 148 7.65 22.23 -14.39
CA HIS A 148 8.40 21.31 -13.54
C HIS A 148 9.60 20.74 -14.29
N LYS A 149 10.54 20.13 -13.55
CA LYS A 149 11.71 19.45 -14.16
C LYS A 149 11.39 18.03 -14.60
N LEU A 150 10.33 17.45 -14.06
CA LEU A 150 9.81 16.13 -14.38
C LEU A 150 8.32 16.23 -14.72
N ALA A 151 7.77 15.11 -15.19
CA ALA A 151 6.39 15.00 -15.65
C ALA A 151 5.39 15.63 -14.67
N ILE A 152 4.54 16.52 -15.19
CA ILE A 152 3.40 17.05 -14.44
C ILE A 152 2.32 15.98 -14.47
N GLN A 153 1.70 15.73 -13.33
CA GLN A 153 0.70 14.66 -13.19
C GLN A 153 -0.70 15.19 -12.93
N ALA A 154 -0.82 16.38 -12.36
CA ALA A 154 -2.10 17.03 -12.14
C ALA A 154 -1.97 18.55 -12.19
N VAL A 155 -3.07 19.21 -12.54
CA VAL A 155 -3.24 20.66 -12.43
C VAL A 155 -4.65 20.96 -11.92
N ILE A 156 -4.78 21.91 -11.00
CA ILE A 156 -6.07 22.45 -10.54
C ILE A 156 -6.05 23.98 -10.63
N LYS A 157 -7.24 24.57 -10.73
CA LYS A 157 -7.46 26.01 -10.57
C LYS A 157 -7.91 26.28 -9.14
N LEU A 158 -7.35 27.31 -8.50
CA LEU A 158 -7.83 27.84 -7.24
C LEU A 158 -8.97 28.86 -7.48
N PRO A 159 -9.87 29.07 -6.50
CA PRO A 159 -10.93 30.08 -6.62
C PRO A 159 -10.42 31.49 -6.93
N SER A 160 -9.19 31.81 -6.51
CA SER A 160 -8.51 33.08 -6.76
C SER A 160 -7.95 33.24 -8.18
N GLY A 161 -7.96 32.20 -9.00
CA GLY A 161 -7.50 32.21 -10.40
C GLY A 161 -6.08 31.67 -10.61
N GLU A 162 -5.30 31.49 -9.55
CA GLU A 162 -4.02 30.78 -9.64
C GLU A 162 -4.19 29.31 -9.98
N LEU A 163 -3.13 28.73 -10.55
CA LEU A 163 -3.06 27.30 -10.86
C LEU A 163 -2.12 26.61 -9.87
N VAL A 164 -2.43 25.38 -9.52
CA VAL A 164 -1.50 24.50 -8.79
C VAL A 164 -1.21 23.28 -9.64
N SER A 165 0.07 22.96 -9.80
CA SER A 165 0.51 21.75 -10.49
C SER A 165 1.24 20.81 -9.53
N GLY A 166 1.06 19.51 -9.71
CA GLY A 166 1.72 18.43 -8.96
C GLY A 166 2.53 17.54 -9.91
N SER A 167 3.68 17.05 -9.46
CA SER A 167 4.68 16.47 -10.35
C SER A 167 5.37 15.22 -9.78
N THR A 168 5.97 14.45 -10.68
CA THR A 168 6.91 13.36 -10.39
C THR A 168 8.19 13.85 -9.72
N ASP A 169 8.48 15.15 -9.74
CA ASP A 169 9.56 15.75 -8.95
C ASP A 169 9.26 15.90 -7.45
N THR A 170 8.17 15.27 -6.98
CA THR A 170 7.68 15.25 -5.58
C THR A 170 7.22 16.61 -5.05
N THR A 171 7.15 17.64 -5.90
CA THR A 171 6.73 18.99 -5.50
C THR A 171 5.38 19.36 -6.09
N LEU A 172 4.75 20.35 -5.44
CA LEU A 172 3.70 21.13 -6.05
C LEU A 172 4.22 22.54 -6.35
N LYS A 173 3.61 23.23 -7.32
CA LYS A 173 3.90 24.64 -7.60
C LYS A 173 2.63 25.45 -7.78
N LEU A 174 2.59 26.64 -7.18
CA LEU A 174 1.53 27.63 -7.33
C LEU A 174 1.94 28.66 -8.40
N TRP A 175 1.03 28.95 -9.33
CA TRP A 175 1.31 29.76 -10.52
C TRP A 175 0.33 30.90 -10.67
N ARG A 176 0.87 32.06 -11.07
CA ARG A 176 0.11 33.16 -11.66
C ARG A 176 0.69 33.46 -13.04
N GLY A 177 -0.02 33.01 -14.07
CA GLY A 177 0.55 32.94 -15.43
C GLY A 177 1.80 32.05 -15.44
N LYS A 178 2.90 32.55 -16.03
CA LYS A 178 4.18 31.84 -16.10
C LYS A 178 5.04 31.98 -14.84
N THR A 179 4.61 32.78 -13.86
CA THR A 179 5.38 33.04 -12.63
C THR A 179 5.02 32.01 -11.57
N CYS A 180 6.02 31.24 -11.12
CA CYS A 180 5.90 30.37 -9.95
C CYS A 180 5.93 31.24 -8.69
N LEU A 181 4.81 31.31 -7.97
CA LEU A 181 4.68 32.05 -6.72
C LEU A 181 5.23 31.27 -5.53
N HIS A 182 5.01 29.96 -5.52
CA HIS A 182 5.45 29.09 -4.42
C HIS A 182 5.76 27.68 -4.93
N THR A 183 6.69 26.99 -4.26
CA THR A 183 6.99 25.57 -4.47
C THR A 183 6.80 24.86 -3.15
N PHE A 184 5.87 23.91 -3.11
CA PHE A 184 5.55 23.12 -1.92
C PHE A 184 6.42 21.87 -1.92
N THR A 185 7.18 21.68 -0.84
CA THR A 185 8.09 20.54 -0.67
C THR A 185 7.69 19.77 0.58
N GLY A 186 7.42 18.48 0.48
CA GLY A 186 7.15 17.61 1.63
C GLY A 186 6.77 16.18 1.27
N HIS A 187 6.08 15.97 0.14
CA HIS A 187 5.90 14.62 -0.41
C HIS A 187 7.25 13.98 -0.77
N THR A 188 7.33 12.66 -0.59
CA THR A 188 8.56 11.88 -0.84
C THR A 188 8.51 11.08 -2.14
N ASP A 189 7.38 11.14 -2.85
CA ASP A 189 7.21 10.56 -4.17
C ASP A 189 6.25 11.46 -4.99
N THR A 190 5.89 10.99 -6.19
CA THR A 190 5.09 11.65 -7.21
C THR A 190 3.75 12.14 -6.67
N VAL A 191 3.45 13.42 -6.89
CA VAL A 191 2.15 14.01 -6.56
C VAL A 191 1.18 13.82 -7.73
N ARG A 192 0.09 13.08 -7.53
CA ARG A 192 -0.86 12.66 -8.59
C ARG A 192 -2.24 13.28 -8.50
N GLY A 193 -2.75 13.46 -7.28
CA GLY A 193 -4.07 14.03 -7.06
C GLY A 193 -3.94 15.42 -6.47
N LEU A 194 -4.81 16.33 -6.90
CA LEU A 194 -4.91 17.67 -6.34
C LEU A 194 -6.39 18.03 -6.17
N ALA A 195 -6.70 18.74 -5.09
CA ALA A 195 -8.02 19.33 -4.88
C ALA A 195 -7.94 20.65 -4.10
N VAL A 196 -8.98 21.47 -4.22
CA VAL A 196 -9.15 22.65 -3.36
C VAL A 196 -9.93 22.23 -2.13
N MET A 197 -9.47 22.63 -0.95
CA MET A 197 -10.27 22.60 0.27
C MET A 197 -10.76 24.01 0.58
N HIS A 198 -12.04 24.26 0.31
CA HIS A 198 -12.61 25.60 0.35
C HIS A 198 -12.37 26.32 1.68
N GLY A 199 -11.78 27.52 1.60
CA GLY A 199 -11.47 28.35 2.77
C GLY A 199 -10.25 27.92 3.58
N LEU A 200 -9.62 26.76 3.27
CA LEU A 200 -8.51 26.23 4.05
C LEU A 200 -7.20 26.12 3.25
N GLY A 201 -7.24 25.54 2.05
CA GLY A 201 -6.01 25.34 1.30
C GLY A 201 -6.10 24.37 0.12
N ILE A 202 -4.98 23.69 -0.13
CA ILE A 202 -4.77 22.77 -1.24
C ILE A 202 -4.59 21.36 -0.67
N LEU A 203 -5.28 20.37 -1.23
CA LEU A 203 -5.04 18.97 -0.95
C LEU A 203 -4.17 18.35 -2.04
N SER A 204 -3.32 17.41 -1.65
CA SER A 204 -2.49 16.64 -2.56
C SER A 204 -2.44 15.17 -2.18
N ALA A 205 -2.52 14.29 -3.17
CA ALA A 205 -2.35 12.84 -3.03
C ALA A 205 -1.09 12.39 -3.76
N SER A 206 -0.35 11.46 -3.15
CA SER A 206 0.98 11.06 -3.61
C SER A 206 1.17 9.54 -3.68
N HIS A 207 2.12 9.14 -4.50
CA HIS A 207 2.64 7.77 -4.57
C HIS A 207 3.28 7.30 -3.26
N ASP A 208 3.63 8.21 -2.34
CA ASP A 208 4.16 7.87 -1.01
C ASP A 208 3.09 7.33 -0.04
N GLY A 209 1.85 7.14 -0.50
CA GLY A 209 0.75 6.60 0.31
C GLY A 209 0.06 7.63 1.20
N SER A 210 0.47 8.91 1.12
CA SER A 210 -0.08 9.98 1.94
C SER A 210 -0.92 10.99 1.15
N ILE A 211 -1.77 11.69 1.88
CA ILE A 211 -2.48 12.88 1.42
C ILE A 211 -2.06 14.04 2.34
N MET A 212 -1.74 15.19 1.78
CA MET A 212 -1.36 16.38 2.54
C MET A 212 -2.32 17.54 2.27
N LEU A 213 -2.62 18.31 3.30
CA LEU A 213 -3.31 19.60 3.22
C LEU A 213 -2.28 20.70 3.43
N TRP A 214 -2.28 21.68 2.52
CA TRP A 214 -1.34 22.78 2.49
C TRP A 214 -2.06 24.11 2.60
N ALA A 215 -1.54 25.00 3.44
CA ALA A 215 -1.85 26.41 3.34
C ALA A 215 -1.26 26.96 2.03
N GLN A 216 -1.87 27.99 1.45
CA GLN A 216 -1.34 28.63 0.24
C GLN A 216 0.06 29.24 0.43
N SER A 217 0.48 29.47 1.68
CA SER A 217 1.81 29.92 2.07
C SER A 217 2.91 28.87 1.88
N GLY A 218 2.57 27.60 1.72
CA GLY A 218 3.53 26.49 1.68
C GLY A 218 3.50 25.56 2.88
N GLU A 219 2.86 25.98 3.97
CA GLU A 219 2.85 25.22 5.22
C GLU A 219 1.96 23.98 5.12
N VAL A 220 2.47 22.84 5.61
CA VAL A 220 1.67 21.61 5.75
C VAL A 220 0.77 21.77 6.98
N LEU A 221 -0.53 21.82 6.75
CA LEU A 221 -1.55 21.93 7.79
C LEU A 221 -1.95 20.56 8.35
N MET A 222 -1.92 19.52 7.53
CA MET A 222 -2.35 18.17 7.90
C MET A 222 -1.71 17.13 6.99
N VAL A 223 -1.40 15.95 7.55
CA VAL A 223 -0.95 14.77 6.81
C VAL A 223 -1.87 13.61 7.17
N MET A 224 -2.47 12.99 6.16
CA MET A 224 -3.33 11.82 6.28
C MET A 224 -2.57 10.60 5.77
N VAL A 225 -2.38 9.62 6.64
CA VAL A 225 -1.69 8.34 6.35
C VAL A 225 -2.66 7.22 6.68
N GLY A 226 -2.80 6.25 5.77
CA GLY A 226 -3.67 5.10 5.99
C GLY A 226 -3.98 4.29 4.74
N HIS A 227 -3.68 4.81 3.55
CA HIS A 227 -3.55 3.97 2.36
C HIS A 227 -2.26 3.13 2.45
N THR A 228 -2.32 1.89 1.96
CA THR A 228 -1.16 0.97 1.99
C THR A 228 -0.39 0.94 0.67
N SER A 229 -0.84 1.72 -0.32
CA SER A 229 -0.21 1.86 -1.63
C SER A 229 -0.43 3.27 -2.18
N ILE A 230 -0.04 3.50 -3.43
CA ILE A 230 -0.12 4.77 -4.16
C ILE A 230 -1.52 5.40 -4.04
N VAL A 231 -1.58 6.69 -3.72
CA VAL A 231 -2.83 7.47 -3.73
C VAL A 231 -2.90 8.27 -5.03
N TYR A 232 -3.91 8.01 -5.85
CA TYR A 232 -4.04 8.61 -7.19
C TYR A 232 -4.87 9.89 -7.18
N SER A 233 -5.87 9.97 -6.31
CA SER A 233 -6.85 11.05 -6.31
C SER A 233 -7.19 11.51 -4.91
N VAL A 234 -7.59 12.77 -4.82
CA VAL A 234 -8.15 13.38 -3.62
C VAL A 234 -9.22 14.38 -4.05
N ASP A 235 -10.23 14.56 -3.20
CA ASP A 235 -11.27 15.57 -3.35
C ASP A 235 -11.81 16.00 -1.99
N SER A 236 -12.40 17.20 -1.92
CA SER A 236 -13.01 17.69 -0.68
C SER A 236 -14.44 18.12 -0.89
N HIS A 237 -15.23 18.00 0.17
CA HIS A 237 -16.60 18.45 0.24
C HIS A 237 -16.73 19.66 1.17
N VAL A 238 -17.75 20.50 0.93
CA VAL A 238 -18.05 21.68 1.77
C VAL A 238 -18.34 21.35 3.23
N SER A 239 -18.65 20.09 3.56
CA SER A 239 -18.80 19.61 4.95
C SER A 239 -17.48 19.42 5.69
N GLY A 240 -16.34 19.57 5.01
CA GLY A 240 -15.02 19.26 5.55
C GLY A 240 -14.61 17.80 5.43
N LEU A 241 -15.43 16.95 4.80
CA LEU A 241 -15.03 15.60 4.44
C LEU A 241 -14.07 15.62 3.24
N ILE A 242 -13.16 14.66 3.23
CA ILE A 242 -12.20 14.43 2.15
C ILE A 242 -12.40 12.99 1.66
N VAL A 243 -12.27 12.76 0.36
CA VAL A 243 -12.24 11.42 -0.22
C VAL A 243 -10.96 11.22 -1.01
N SER A 244 -10.41 10.02 -0.99
CA SER A 244 -9.24 9.64 -1.78
C SER A 244 -9.40 8.26 -2.40
N GLY A 245 -8.77 8.04 -3.56
CA GLY A 245 -8.70 6.74 -4.24
C GLY A 245 -7.25 6.24 -4.36
N SER A 246 -7.06 4.94 -4.17
CA SER A 246 -5.73 4.32 -4.13
C SER A 246 -5.67 2.97 -4.85
N GLU A 247 -4.44 2.59 -5.22
CA GLU A 247 -4.07 1.26 -5.70
C GLU A 247 -4.32 0.14 -4.68
N ASP A 248 -4.41 0.48 -3.38
CA ASP A 248 -4.72 -0.49 -2.33
C ASP A 248 -6.16 -1.05 -2.40
N ARG A 249 -6.93 -0.58 -3.39
CA ARG A 249 -8.33 -0.92 -3.70
C ARG A 249 -9.37 -0.25 -2.82
N PHE A 250 -8.98 0.74 -2.04
CA PHE A 250 -9.91 1.47 -1.22
C PHE A 250 -10.09 2.89 -1.75
N ALA A 251 -11.33 3.36 -1.70
CA ALA A 251 -11.59 4.77 -1.53
C ALA A 251 -11.74 5.05 -0.03
N LYS A 252 -11.03 6.02 0.52
CA LYS A 252 -11.11 6.36 1.95
C LYS A 252 -11.80 7.71 2.14
N ILE A 253 -12.68 7.78 3.13
CA ILE A 253 -13.32 9.02 3.57
C ILE A 253 -12.62 9.48 4.83
N TRP A 254 -12.20 10.74 4.84
CA TRP A 254 -11.43 11.34 5.92
C TRP A 254 -12.16 12.53 6.51
N LYS A 255 -11.90 12.75 7.80
CA LYS A 255 -12.33 13.93 8.53
C LYS A 255 -11.27 14.30 9.54
N ASP A 256 -10.85 15.56 9.55
CA ASP A 256 -9.89 16.10 10.52
C ASP A 256 -8.60 15.25 10.65
N GLY A 257 -8.15 14.65 9.54
CA GLY A 257 -6.93 13.84 9.47
C GLY A 257 -7.13 12.35 9.71
N VAL A 258 -8.34 11.93 10.10
CA VAL A 258 -8.67 10.55 10.47
C VAL A 258 -9.50 9.88 9.37
N CYS A 259 -9.17 8.64 9.03
CA CYS A 259 -9.98 7.82 8.12
C CYS A 259 -11.27 7.38 8.84
N MET A 260 -12.41 7.91 8.41
CA MET A 260 -13.73 7.62 8.95
C MET A 260 -14.34 6.33 8.37
N GLN A 261 -14.04 6.04 7.10
CA GLN A 261 -14.57 4.87 6.40
C GLN A 261 -13.66 4.47 5.23
N SER A 262 -13.59 3.17 4.94
CA SER A 262 -12.92 2.62 3.75
C SER A 262 -13.93 1.86 2.89
N LEU A 263 -14.04 2.25 1.62
CA LEU A 263 -14.88 1.64 0.60
C LEU A 263 -14.02 0.75 -0.28
N GLU A 264 -14.07 -0.55 -0.06
CA GLU A 264 -13.31 -1.54 -0.84
C GLU A 264 -13.84 -1.64 -2.27
N HIS A 265 -12.99 -1.92 -3.25
CA HIS A 265 -13.29 -2.10 -4.68
C HIS A 265 -12.58 -3.36 -5.25
N PRO A 266 -13.05 -3.94 -6.37
CA PRO A 266 -12.40 -5.08 -7.03
C PRO A 266 -11.24 -4.63 -7.95
N GLY A 267 -10.37 -3.76 -7.46
CA GLY A 267 -9.32 -3.16 -8.27
C GLY A 267 -8.83 -1.82 -7.74
N CYS A 268 -7.90 -1.21 -8.46
CA CYS A 268 -7.37 0.12 -8.14
C CYS A 268 -8.48 1.17 -8.26
N VAL A 269 -8.57 2.09 -7.30
CA VAL A 269 -9.44 3.27 -7.38
C VAL A 269 -8.63 4.43 -7.94
N TRP A 270 -8.83 4.73 -9.22
CA TRP A 270 -8.08 5.76 -9.95
C TRP A 270 -8.52 7.17 -9.59
N ASP A 271 -9.83 7.39 -9.46
CA ASP A 271 -10.40 8.70 -9.15
C ASP A 271 -11.56 8.58 -8.16
N ALA A 272 -11.71 9.59 -7.31
CA ALA A 272 -12.78 9.68 -6.33
C ALA A 272 -13.20 11.15 -6.17
N LYS A 273 -14.49 11.45 -6.34
CA LYS A 273 -15.03 12.81 -6.33
C LYS A 273 -16.33 12.90 -5.55
N PHE A 274 -16.53 14.02 -4.86
CA PHE A 274 -17.84 14.34 -4.29
C PHE A 274 -18.75 14.90 -5.38
N LEU A 275 -19.99 14.44 -5.38
CA LEU A 275 -21.08 15.03 -6.16
C LEU A 275 -21.69 16.20 -5.40
N GLU A 276 -22.41 17.07 -6.11
CA GLU A 276 -23.06 18.27 -5.53
C GLU A 276 -24.05 17.94 -4.40
N ASN A 277 -24.64 16.74 -4.42
CA ASN A 277 -25.55 16.26 -3.37
C ASN A 277 -24.82 15.64 -2.17
N GLY A 278 -23.49 15.62 -2.16
CA GLY A 278 -22.66 15.03 -1.11
C GLY A 278 -22.40 13.52 -1.26
N ASP A 279 -22.94 12.87 -2.29
CA ASP A 279 -22.58 11.50 -2.65
C ASP A 279 -21.14 11.45 -3.17
N ILE A 280 -20.57 10.25 -3.24
CA ILE A 280 -19.21 10.01 -3.75
C ILE A 280 -19.29 9.18 -5.03
N ALA A 281 -18.57 9.58 -6.07
CA ALA A 281 -18.32 8.76 -7.25
C ALA A 281 -16.89 8.23 -7.21
N THR A 282 -16.70 6.93 -7.49
CA THR A 282 -15.38 6.28 -7.56
C THR A 282 -15.18 5.59 -8.91
N ALA A 283 -14.03 5.78 -9.53
CA ALA A 283 -13.63 5.17 -10.81
C ALA A 283 -12.60 4.07 -10.56
N CYS A 284 -12.89 2.86 -11.06
CA CYS A 284 -12.10 1.68 -10.73
C CYS A 284 -11.50 1.01 -11.98
N SER A 285 -10.40 0.28 -11.78
CA SER A 285 -9.70 -0.49 -12.83
C SER A 285 -10.50 -1.68 -13.38
N ASP A 286 -11.67 -1.97 -12.81
CA ASP A 286 -12.59 -2.99 -13.34
C ASP A 286 -13.51 -2.44 -14.44
N GLY A 287 -13.33 -1.19 -14.85
CA GLY A 287 -14.18 -0.52 -15.85
C GLY A 287 -15.51 -0.01 -15.29
N VAL A 288 -15.71 -0.03 -13.97
CA VAL A 288 -16.97 0.35 -13.32
C VAL A 288 -16.82 1.60 -12.48
N ILE A 289 -17.78 2.52 -12.60
CA ILE A 289 -17.94 3.64 -11.68
C ILE A 289 -18.98 3.28 -10.62
N ARG A 290 -18.71 3.60 -9.36
CA ARG A 290 -19.64 3.35 -8.25
C ARG A 290 -20.04 4.64 -7.57
N ILE A 291 -21.34 4.80 -7.31
CA ILE A 291 -21.87 5.93 -6.56
C ILE A 291 -22.20 5.46 -5.14
N TRP A 292 -21.79 6.24 -4.16
CA TRP A 292 -21.97 5.97 -2.74
C TRP A 292 -22.76 7.10 -2.09
N THR A 293 -23.71 6.75 -1.24
CA THR A 293 -24.62 7.71 -0.61
C THR A 293 -24.77 7.47 0.89
N VAL A 294 -25.02 8.54 1.63
CA VAL A 294 -25.47 8.48 3.04
C VAL A 294 -26.99 8.57 3.16
N ASP A 295 -27.69 8.91 2.07
CA ASP A 295 -29.14 9.01 2.04
C ASP A 295 -29.77 7.62 1.89
N GLN A 296 -30.45 7.19 2.95
CA GLN A 296 -31.13 5.88 3.01
C GLN A 296 -32.16 5.70 1.89
N GLY A 297 -32.75 6.78 1.37
CA GLY A 297 -33.69 6.70 0.25
C GLY A 297 -33.03 6.37 -1.10
N ASN A 298 -31.72 6.56 -1.20
CA ASN A 298 -30.94 6.33 -2.43
C ASN A 298 -30.04 5.10 -2.36
N VAL A 299 -30.02 4.38 -1.24
CA VAL A 299 -29.24 3.14 -1.13
C VAL A 299 -29.76 2.10 -2.14
N ALA A 300 -28.83 1.36 -2.74
CA ALA A 300 -29.13 0.32 -3.71
C ALA A 300 -30.02 -0.77 -3.11
N ASP A 301 -30.80 -1.44 -3.97
CA ASP A 301 -31.63 -2.55 -3.51
C ASP A 301 -30.75 -3.71 -2.99
N PRO A 302 -31.20 -4.51 -2.00
CA PRO A 302 -30.36 -5.54 -1.37
C PRO A 302 -29.70 -6.52 -2.36
N VAL A 303 -30.37 -6.82 -3.48
CA VAL A 303 -29.85 -7.69 -4.54
C VAL A 303 -28.62 -7.09 -5.23
N GLU A 304 -28.62 -5.77 -5.47
CA GLU A 304 -27.48 -5.08 -6.09
C GLU A 304 -26.29 -4.98 -5.12
N ILE A 305 -26.57 -4.79 -3.83
CA ILE A 305 -25.56 -4.81 -2.76
C ILE A 305 -24.94 -6.19 -2.62
N GLU A 306 -25.75 -7.25 -2.61
CA GLU A 306 -25.27 -8.63 -2.53
C GLU A 306 -24.41 -8.97 -3.76
N ALA A 307 -24.87 -8.63 -4.97
CA ALA A 307 -24.10 -8.84 -6.20
C ALA A 307 -22.74 -8.12 -6.16
N TYR A 308 -22.69 -6.92 -5.59
CA TYR A 308 -21.44 -6.19 -5.41
C TYR A 308 -20.47 -6.89 -4.46
N PHE A 309 -20.95 -7.36 -3.31
CA PHE A 309 -20.11 -8.10 -2.37
C PHE A 309 -19.68 -9.47 -2.92
N SER A 310 -20.51 -10.12 -3.74
CA SER A 310 -20.12 -11.33 -4.48
C SER A 310 -18.97 -11.04 -5.45
N GLU A 311 -19.04 -9.96 -6.24
CA GLU A 311 -17.96 -9.54 -7.14
C GLU A 311 -16.64 -9.27 -6.38
N LEU A 312 -16.71 -8.59 -5.23
CA LEU A 312 -15.55 -8.39 -4.35
C LEU A 312 -14.96 -9.71 -3.85
N SER A 313 -15.81 -10.65 -3.44
CA SER A 313 -15.39 -11.97 -2.96
C SER A 313 -14.73 -12.77 -4.07
N GLU A 314 -15.35 -12.86 -5.24
CA GLU A 314 -14.80 -13.52 -6.43
C GLU A 314 -13.46 -12.91 -6.84
N TYR A 315 -13.35 -11.58 -6.81
CA TYR A 315 -12.10 -10.89 -7.11
C TYR A 315 -10.99 -11.27 -6.11
N LYS A 316 -11.29 -11.30 -4.80
CA LYS A 316 -10.34 -11.74 -3.77
C LYS A 316 -9.92 -13.19 -3.98
N LEU A 317 -10.87 -14.08 -4.22
CA LEU A 317 -10.63 -15.50 -4.45
C LEU A 317 -9.79 -15.75 -5.71
N SER A 318 -10.02 -15.00 -6.80
CA SER A 318 -9.27 -15.10 -8.05
C SER A 318 -7.78 -14.75 -7.88
N ARG A 319 -7.46 -13.94 -6.87
CA ARG A 319 -6.09 -13.53 -6.51
C ARG A 319 -5.54 -14.25 -5.28
N LYS A 320 -6.34 -15.09 -4.62
CA LYS A 320 -5.89 -15.91 -3.51
C LYS A 320 -5.08 -17.07 -4.08
N ASN A 321 -3.83 -17.13 -3.66
CA ASN A 321 -2.99 -18.29 -3.89
C ASN A 321 -3.06 -19.22 -2.68
N VAL A 322 -2.81 -20.51 -2.94
CA VAL A 322 -2.66 -21.56 -1.94
C VAL A 322 -1.60 -22.55 -2.45
N GLY A 323 -0.49 -22.66 -1.75
CA GLY A 323 0.68 -23.45 -2.13
C GLY A 323 1.30 -22.98 -3.46
N GLY A 324 1.28 -21.68 -3.74
CA GLY A 324 1.76 -21.11 -5.01
C GLY A 324 0.87 -21.36 -6.23
N LEU A 325 -0.31 -21.97 -6.06
CA LEU A 325 -1.34 -22.16 -7.09
C LEU A 325 -2.51 -21.21 -6.83
N LYS A 326 -3.16 -20.70 -7.87
CA LYS A 326 -4.40 -19.95 -7.69
C LYS A 326 -5.46 -20.87 -7.12
N LEU A 327 -6.15 -20.43 -6.07
CA LEU A 327 -7.21 -21.20 -5.41
C LEU A 327 -8.28 -21.66 -6.42
N VAL A 328 -8.60 -20.82 -7.41
CA VAL A 328 -9.60 -21.10 -8.44
C VAL A 328 -9.20 -22.21 -9.42
N ASP A 329 -7.90 -22.48 -9.57
CA ASP A 329 -7.37 -23.52 -10.45
C ASP A 329 -7.28 -24.88 -9.75
N LEU A 330 -7.52 -24.94 -8.43
CA LEU A 330 -7.49 -26.18 -7.66
C LEU A 330 -8.73 -27.05 -7.97
N PRO A 331 -8.54 -28.37 -8.11
CA PRO A 331 -9.65 -29.30 -8.34
C PRO A 331 -10.59 -29.34 -7.13
N GLY A 332 -11.89 -29.50 -7.32
CA GLY A 332 -12.86 -29.59 -6.22
C GLY A 332 -12.81 -30.94 -5.48
N LEU A 333 -13.69 -31.09 -4.49
CA LEU A 333 -13.81 -32.31 -3.67
C LEU A 333 -14.04 -33.58 -4.50
N GLU A 334 -14.62 -33.46 -5.69
CA GLU A 334 -14.79 -34.54 -6.66
C GLU A 334 -13.48 -35.22 -7.03
N ALA A 335 -12.34 -34.53 -7.00
CA ALA A 335 -11.04 -35.11 -7.33
C ALA A 335 -10.57 -36.13 -6.29
N LEU A 336 -11.16 -36.18 -5.09
CA LEU A 336 -10.90 -37.22 -4.09
C LEU A 336 -11.59 -38.54 -4.43
N GLN A 337 -12.50 -38.57 -5.41
CA GLN A 337 -13.09 -39.83 -5.88
C GLN A 337 -12.11 -40.70 -6.66
N ILE A 338 -11.02 -40.10 -7.16
CA ILE A 338 -9.95 -40.81 -7.88
C ILE A 338 -8.93 -41.36 -6.86
N PRO A 339 -8.79 -42.69 -6.73
CA PRO A 339 -7.83 -43.30 -5.80
C PRO A 339 -6.39 -42.87 -6.07
N GLY A 340 -5.58 -42.80 -5.01
CA GLY A 340 -4.14 -42.57 -5.11
C GLY A 340 -3.42 -43.78 -5.71
N THR A 341 -2.31 -43.52 -6.41
CA THR A 341 -1.50 -44.56 -7.07
C THR A 341 -0.43 -45.16 -6.16
N SER A 342 -0.13 -44.51 -5.03
CA SER A 342 0.89 -44.92 -4.06
C SER A 342 0.52 -44.38 -2.68
N ASP A 343 0.90 -45.10 -1.62
CA ASP A 343 0.69 -44.67 -0.23
C ASP A 343 1.40 -43.35 0.06
N GLY A 344 0.77 -42.45 0.80
CA GLY A 344 1.31 -41.12 1.12
C GLY A 344 1.25 -40.10 -0.03
N LYS A 345 0.69 -40.46 -1.20
CA LYS A 345 0.52 -39.51 -2.32
C LYS A 345 -0.35 -38.35 -1.86
N THR A 346 0.10 -37.11 -2.05
CA THR A 346 -0.65 -35.91 -1.68
C THR A 346 -1.47 -35.35 -2.84
N LYS A 347 -2.57 -34.67 -2.52
CA LYS A 347 -3.39 -33.91 -3.46
C LYS A 347 -3.95 -32.68 -2.75
N ILE A 348 -3.92 -31.53 -3.40
CA ILE A 348 -4.56 -30.30 -2.90
C ILE A 348 -5.89 -30.15 -3.64
N VAL A 349 -6.97 -29.95 -2.89
CA VAL A 349 -8.32 -29.74 -3.44
C VAL A 349 -8.95 -28.49 -2.85
N ARG A 350 -9.83 -27.84 -3.60
CA ARG A 350 -10.61 -26.69 -3.15
C ARG A 350 -11.79 -27.14 -2.29
N GLU A 351 -11.85 -26.65 -1.06
CA GLU A 351 -12.96 -26.84 -0.12
C GLU A 351 -13.45 -25.46 0.32
N GLY A 352 -14.50 -24.94 -0.33
CA GLY A 352 -14.97 -23.57 -0.14
C GLY A 352 -13.92 -22.54 -0.59
N ASP A 353 -13.56 -21.62 0.32
CA ASP A 353 -12.59 -20.54 0.09
C ASP A 353 -11.14 -20.95 0.42
N ASN A 354 -10.89 -22.23 0.74
CA ASN A 354 -9.59 -22.75 1.15
C ASN A 354 -9.10 -23.87 0.23
N GLY A 355 -7.77 -24.00 0.11
CA GLY A 355 -7.13 -25.18 -0.47
C GLY A 355 -6.73 -26.13 0.67
N VAL A 356 -7.07 -27.41 0.54
CA VAL A 356 -6.89 -28.41 1.60
C VAL A 356 -6.08 -29.57 1.05
N ALA A 357 -5.04 -29.97 1.78
CA ALA A 357 -4.19 -31.10 1.42
C ALA A 357 -4.76 -32.41 1.97
N TYR A 358 -4.78 -33.43 1.12
CA TYR A 358 -5.15 -34.80 1.46
C TYR A 358 -3.99 -35.75 1.13
N SER A 359 -3.83 -36.80 1.92
CA SER A 359 -2.86 -37.89 1.70
C SER A 359 -3.60 -39.19 1.39
N TRP A 360 -3.13 -39.95 0.42
CA TRP A 360 -3.70 -41.26 0.12
C TRP A 360 -3.22 -42.30 1.12
N ASN A 361 -4.18 -42.95 1.80
CA ASN A 361 -3.95 -44.08 2.67
C ASN A 361 -4.26 -45.37 1.92
N MET A 362 -3.21 -46.08 1.51
CA MET A 362 -3.29 -47.28 0.69
C MET A 362 -3.89 -48.46 1.46
N ARG A 363 -3.71 -48.51 2.79
CA ARG A 363 -4.28 -49.56 3.64
C ARG A 363 -5.79 -49.44 3.74
N GLU A 364 -6.30 -48.23 3.88
CA GLU A 364 -7.72 -47.94 4.07
C GLU A 364 -8.44 -47.54 2.77
N GLN A 365 -7.71 -47.45 1.64
CA GLN A 365 -8.21 -47.08 0.31
C GLN A 365 -9.03 -45.78 0.33
N LYS A 366 -8.54 -44.77 1.05
CA LYS A 366 -9.19 -43.46 1.17
C LYS A 366 -8.18 -42.32 1.21
N TRP A 367 -8.68 -41.12 0.99
CA TRP A 367 -7.93 -39.87 1.21
C TRP A 367 -8.13 -39.40 2.64
N ASP A 368 -7.04 -39.30 3.42
CA ASP A 368 -7.02 -38.71 4.75
C ASP A 368 -6.73 -37.20 4.65
N LYS A 369 -7.56 -36.38 5.28
CA LYS A 369 -7.37 -34.92 5.33
C LYS A 369 -6.14 -34.59 6.19
N ILE A 370 -5.16 -33.91 5.61
CA ILE A 370 -3.92 -33.50 6.30
C ILE A 370 -4.15 -32.17 7.02
N GLY A 371 -4.73 -31.19 6.33
CA GLY A 371 -4.97 -29.85 6.86
C GLY A 371 -5.23 -28.82 5.77
N GLU A 372 -5.62 -27.61 6.18
CA GLU A 372 -5.70 -26.46 5.28
C GLU A 372 -4.29 -26.06 4.85
N VAL A 373 -4.11 -25.88 3.55
CA VAL A 373 -2.89 -25.29 3.00
C VAL A 373 -3.07 -23.79 3.11
N VAL A 374 -2.27 -23.17 3.96
CA VAL A 374 -2.14 -21.73 4.05
C VAL A 374 -0.82 -21.36 3.39
N ASP A 375 -0.85 -20.34 2.54
CA ASP A 375 0.39 -19.68 2.18
C ASP A 375 0.95 -19.03 3.45
N GLY A 376 2.28 -19.07 3.62
CA GLY A 376 2.95 -18.22 4.60
C GLY A 376 2.63 -16.74 4.33
N PRO A 377 2.93 -15.82 5.26
CA PRO A 377 2.74 -14.38 5.01
C PRO A 377 3.40 -14.00 3.68
N ASP A 378 2.55 -13.77 2.66
CA ASP A 378 2.90 -13.65 1.23
C ASP A 378 4.14 -14.45 0.80
N ASP A 379 3.98 -15.76 0.62
CA ASP A 379 4.96 -16.59 -0.08
C ASP A 379 4.84 -16.36 -1.60
N SER A 380 5.26 -15.17 -2.03
CA SER A 380 5.58 -14.80 -3.41
C SER A 380 6.90 -15.44 -3.87
N MET A 381 7.11 -16.72 -3.57
CA MET A 381 8.36 -17.44 -3.85
C MET A 381 8.11 -18.65 -4.75
N ASN A 382 8.19 -18.40 -6.05
CA ASN A 382 9.06 -19.23 -6.87
C ASN A 382 9.81 -18.35 -7.88
N ARG A 383 10.36 -17.23 -7.38
CA ARG A 383 11.34 -16.47 -8.13
C ARG A 383 12.73 -16.90 -7.68
N SER A 384 13.46 -17.55 -8.58
CA SER A 384 14.85 -17.89 -8.36
C SER A 384 15.67 -16.61 -8.14
N VAL A 385 16.41 -16.54 -7.04
CA VAL A 385 17.22 -15.36 -6.70
C VAL A 385 18.62 -15.54 -7.28
N LEU A 386 19.11 -14.54 -8.02
CA LEU A 386 20.49 -14.46 -8.50
C LEU A 386 21.02 -13.04 -8.23
N ASP A 387 22.19 -12.93 -7.61
CA ASP A 387 22.82 -11.65 -7.23
C ASP A 387 21.90 -10.75 -6.36
N GLY A 388 21.10 -11.34 -5.47
CA GLY A 388 20.15 -10.62 -4.61
C GLY A 388 18.91 -10.08 -5.34
N VAL A 389 18.73 -10.41 -6.63
CA VAL A 389 17.58 -10.03 -7.45
C VAL A 389 16.71 -11.26 -7.72
N GLN A 390 15.40 -11.12 -7.55
CA GLN A 390 14.42 -12.18 -7.81
C GLN A 390 14.06 -12.23 -9.30
N TYR A 391 14.13 -13.42 -9.90
CA TYR A 391 13.73 -13.67 -11.28
C TYR A 391 12.69 -14.79 -11.38
N ASP A 392 11.74 -14.72 -12.32
CA ASP A 392 10.77 -15.81 -12.54
C ASP A 392 11.46 -17.14 -12.93
N TYR A 393 12.62 -17.09 -13.58
CA TYR A 393 13.49 -18.22 -13.91
C TYR A 393 14.97 -17.86 -13.76
N VAL A 394 15.78 -18.80 -13.29
CA VAL A 394 17.24 -18.77 -13.45
C VAL A 394 17.67 -20.10 -14.07
N PHE A 395 18.15 -20.06 -15.31
CA PHE A 395 18.55 -21.26 -16.04
C PHE A 395 20.04 -21.56 -15.86
N ASP A 396 20.36 -22.84 -15.84
CA ASP A 396 21.73 -23.33 -15.88
C ASP A 396 22.13 -23.55 -17.34
N VAL A 397 22.97 -22.65 -17.86
CA VAL A 397 23.43 -22.67 -19.25
C VAL A 397 24.86 -23.22 -19.28
N ASP A 398 24.99 -24.40 -19.87
CA ASP A 398 26.26 -25.01 -20.22
C ASP A 398 26.72 -24.47 -21.59
N ILE A 399 27.93 -23.93 -21.65
CA ILE A 399 28.51 -23.31 -22.84
C ILE A 399 29.48 -24.27 -23.55
N GLY A 400 29.74 -25.45 -22.98
CA GLY A 400 30.69 -26.43 -23.48
C GLY A 400 32.15 -26.13 -23.07
N ASP A 401 33.05 -27.06 -23.40
CA ASP A 401 34.50 -27.00 -23.14
C ASP A 401 34.96 -26.98 -21.66
N GLY A 402 34.16 -27.56 -20.76
CA GLY A 402 34.57 -27.73 -19.35
C GLY A 402 34.58 -26.43 -18.54
N GLU A 403 33.99 -25.36 -19.09
CA GLU A 403 33.75 -24.10 -18.40
C GLU A 403 32.64 -24.24 -17.34
N PRO A 404 32.64 -23.40 -16.29
CA PRO A 404 31.61 -23.44 -15.26
C PRO A 404 30.21 -23.15 -15.83
N ILE A 405 29.21 -23.87 -15.34
CA ILE A 405 27.79 -23.63 -15.64
C ILE A 405 27.45 -22.18 -15.29
N ARG A 406 26.87 -21.46 -16.24
CA ARG A 406 26.52 -20.04 -16.08
C ARG A 406 25.04 -19.87 -15.83
N LYS A 407 24.69 -18.98 -14.91
CA LYS A 407 23.30 -18.70 -14.54
C LYS A 407 22.72 -17.64 -15.47
N LEU A 408 21.63 -17.96 -16.17
CA LEU A 408 20.89 -17.04 -17.02
C LEU A 408 19.58 -16.63 -16.32
N PRO A 409 19.50 -15.41 -15.78
CA PRO A 409 18.26 -14.91 -15.17
C PRO A 409 17.26 -14.45 -16.24
N TYR A 410 15.99 -14.79 -16.07
CA TYR A 410 14.90 -14.41 -16.98
C TYR A 410 13.57 -14.28 -16.24
N ASN A 411 12.89 -13.14 -16.37
CA ASN A 411 11.50 -13.03 -15.98
C ASN A 411 10.57 -13.36 -17.14
N ARG A 412 9.36 -13.87 -16.87
CA ARG A 412 8.30 -14.02 -17.88
C ARG A 412 7.97 -12.69 -18.57
N SER A 413 8.21 -11.59 -17.87
CA SER A 413 8.04 -10.22 -18.35
C SER A 413 9.17 -9.73 -19.25
N ASP A 414 10.34 -10.39 -19.23
CA ASP A 414 11.51 -9.94 -19.97
C ASP A 414 11.40 -10.32 -21.45
N ASN A 415 12.04 -9.53 -22.32
CA ASN A 415 12.17 -9.90 -23.73
C ASN A 415 13.33 -10.90 -23.88
N PRO A 416 13.10 -12.12 -24.44
CA PRO A 416 14.15 -13.12 -24.63
C PRO A 416 15.39 -12.62 -25.37
N TYR A 417 15.22 -11.74 -26.39
CA TYR A 417 16.32 -11.20 -27.18
C TYR A 417 17.17 -10.22 -26.37
N ASP A 418 16.53 -9.34 -25.60
CA ASP A 418 17.23 -8.39 -24.74
C ASP A 418 17.93 -9.10 -23.57
N THR A 419 17.30 -10.13 -23.00
CA THR A 419 17.92 -10.96 -21.96
C THR A 419 19.11 -11.73 -22.52
N ALA A 420 19.00 -12.35 -23.69
CA ALA A 420 20.11 -13.03 -24.34
C ALA A 420 21.28 -12.08 -24.62
N ASP A 421 21.01 -10.87 -25.12
CA ASP A 421 22.05 -9.87 -25.38
C ASP A 421 22.74 -9.37 -24.13
N LYS A 422 21.96 -9.00 -23.11
CA LYS A 422 22.50 -8.53 -21.83
C LYS A 422 23.31 -9.63 -21.16
N TRP A 423 22.84 -10.87 -21.20
CA TRP A 423 23.52 -12.01 -20.62
C TRP A 423 24.81 -12.35 -21.38
N LEU A 424 24.78 -12.42 -22.72
CA LEU A 424 25.98 -12.65 -23.53
C LEU A 424 27.02 -11.54 -23.31
N LEU A 425 26.61 -10.28 -23.23
CA LEU A 425 27.50 -9.17 -22.93
C LEU A 425 28.05 -9.21 -21.49
N LYS A 426 27.21 -9.55 -20.50
CA LYS A 426 27.62 -9.69 -19.08
C LYS A 426 28.64 -10.82 -18.92
N GLU A 427 28.40 -11.95 -19.58
CA GLU A 427 29.23 -13.14 -19.52
C GLU A 427 30.45 -13.09 -20.48
N ASN A 428 30.57 -11.99 -21.23
CA ASN A 428 31.65 -11.73 -22.21
C ASN A 428 31.73 -12.80 -23.33
N LEU A 429 30.57 -13.19 -23.86
CA LEU A 429 30.36 -14.20 -24.89
C LEU A 429 29.99 -13.57 -26.26
N PRO A 430 30.30 -14.24 -27.39
CA PRO A 430 29.94 -13.72 -28.72
C PRO A 430 28.43 -13.55 -28.93
N LEU A 431 28.02 -12.39 -29.46
CA LEU A 431 26.62 -12.11 -29.83
C LEU A 431 26.07 -13.05 -30.92
N SER A 432 26.92 -13.81 -31.61
CA SER A 432 26.49 -14.86 -32.55
C SER A 432 25.66 -15.97 -31.88
N TYR A 433 25.78 -16.16 -30.56
CA TYR A 433 24.97 -17.12 -29.80
C TYR A 433 23.57 -16.61 -29.44
N ARG A 434 23.24 -15.35 -29.75
CA ARG A 434 21.95 -14.71 -29.43
C ARG A 434 20.77 -15.59 -29.79
N GLN A 435 20.74 -16.09 -31.02
CA GLN A 435 19.61 -16.88 -31.52
C GLN A 435 19.44 -18.19 -30.75
N GLN A 436 20.54 -18.88 -30.42
CA GLN A 436 20.53 -20.13 -29.68
C GLN A 436 20.04 -19.93 -28.23
N ILE A 437 20.46 -18.83 -27.59
CA ILE A 437 20.05 -18.49 -26.22
C ILE A 437 18.58 -18.05 -26.17
N VAL A 438 18.09 -17.31 -27.16
CA VAL A 438 16.68 -16.95 -27.27
C VAL A 438 15.81 -18.18 -27.42
N GLU A 439 16.17 -19.10 -28.33
CA GLU A 439 15.46 -20.36 -28.52
C GLU A 439 15.46 -21.21 -27.24
N PHE A 440 16.59 -21.24 -26.52
CA PHE A 440 16.71 -21.89 -25.22
C PHE A 440 15.76 -21.27 -24.17
N ILE A 441 15.67 -19.94 -24.06
CA ILE A 441 14.76 -19.25 -23.15
C ILE A 441 13.29 -19.57 -23.51
N LEU A 442 12.92 -19.44 -24.78
CA LEU A 442 11.55 -19.67 -25.25
C LEU A 442 11.12 -21.13 -25.03
N GLN A 443 12.01 -22.08 -25.30
CA GLN A 443 11.76 -23.51 -25.11
C GLN A 443 11.57 -23.87 -23.63
N ASN A 444 12.38 -23.31 -22.73
CA ASN A 444 12.32 -23.61 -21.30
C ASN A 444 11.22 -22.83 -20.55
N THR A 445 10.64 -21.79 -21.16
CA THR A 445 9.53 -21.01 -20.58
C THR A 445 8.15 -21.28 -21.17
N GLY A 446 8.07 -21.99 -22.30
CA GLY A 446 6.81 -22.40 -22.90
C GLY A 446 6.09 -21.31 -23.71
N GLN A 447 6.72 -20.17 -23.97
CA GLN A 447 6.18 -19.10 -24.83
C GLN A 447 6.40 -19.47 -26.31
N LYS A 448 5.34 -19.89 -27.02
CA LYS A 448 5.47 -20.36 -28.42
C LYS A 448 5.15 -19.34 -29.52
N ASP A 449 4.49 -18.22 -29.22
CA ASP A 449 4.18 -17.19 -30.23
C ASP A 449 4.22 -15.79 -29.60
N PHE A 450 5.32 -15.06 -29.80
CA PHE A 450 5.49 -13.67 -29.33
C PHE A 450 5.59 -12.72 -30.53
N ASN A 451 4.66 -11.77 -30.66
CA ASN A 451 4.69 -10.71 -31.66
C ASN A 451 4.12 -9.42 -31.03
N ILE A 452 4.91 -8.33 -30.98
CA ILE A 452 4.48 -7.02 -30.43
C ILE A 452 4.91 -5.86 -31.35
N ASP A 453 4.00 -4.90 -31.52
CA ASP A 453 4.08 -3.63 -32.25
C ASP A 453 4.95 -2.59 -31.50
N PRO A 454 5.93 -1.89 -32.14
CA PRO A 454 7.08 -1.29 -31.45
C PRO A 454 6.89 0.11 -30.86
N THR A 455 5.66 0.63 -30.69
CA THR A 455 5.46 2.11 -30.53
C THR A 455 4.76 2.60 -29.25
N PHE A 456 4.60 1.79 -28.20
CA PHE A 456 3.84 2.20 -26.99
C PHE A 456 4.69 2.31 -25.71
N GLN A 457 4.60 3.43 -24.97
CA GLN A 457 5.15 3.64 -23.61
C GLN A 457 4.12 4.40 -22.74
N ASP A 458 3.75 3.87 -21.56
CA ASP A 458 2.83 4.52 -20.58
C ASP A 458 3.63 5.38 -19.57
N PRO A 459 3.45 6.72 -19.52
CA PRO A 459 4.20 7.64 -18.65
C PRO A 459 3.75 7.69 -17.17
N TYR A 460 2.70 6.98 -16.78
CA TYR A 460 2.06 7.18 -15.46
C TYR A 460 2.67 6.43 -14.28
N THR A 461 3.71 5.62 -14.49
CA THR A 461 4.15 4.63 -13.50
C THR A 461 5.59 4.80 -13.00
N GLY A 462 6.37 5.74 -13.55
CA GLY A 462 7.77 5.88 -13.18
C GLY A 462 8.60 4.62 -13.49
N ALA A 463 9.87 4.61 -13.10
CA ALA A 463 10.87 3.62 -13.53
C ALA A 463 10.63 2.15 -13.10
N ASN A 464 9.49 1.82 -12.49
CA ASN A 464 9.20 0.50 -11.89
C ASN A 464 7.82 -0.09 -12.25
N ALA A 465 7.22 0.22 -13.42
CA ALA A 465 6.09 -0.59 -13.88
C ALA A 465 6.30 -1.25 -15.24
N TYR A 466 5.68 -2.43 -15.29
CA TYR A 466 5.61 -3.38 -16.38
C TYR A 466 4.99 -2.78 -17.66
N VAL A 467 5.71 -2.87 -18.78
CA VAL A 467 5.11 -2.88 -20.14
C VAL A 467 5.87 -3.90 -21.01
N PRO A 468 5.17 -4.86 -21.64
CA PRO A 468 5.78 -5.83 -22.56
C PRO A 468 6.21 -5.18 -23.88
N GLY A 469 7.46 -5.41 -24.32
CA GLY A 469 7.77 -5.49 -25.76
C GLY A 469 8.87 -4.63 -26.40
N GLN A 470 9.59 -3.67 -25.78
CA GLN A 470 10.83 -3.09 -26.37
C GLN A 470 11.66 -2.20 -25.40
N PRO A 471 12.96 -1.94 -25.72
CA PRO A 471 14.00 -1.64 -24.74
C PRO A 471 14.28 -0.14 -24.50
N SER A 472 14.74 0.17 -23.29
CA SER A 472 15.20 1.50 -22.87
C SER A 472 16.71 1.69 -23.06
N TYR A 473 17.11 2.69 -23.86
CA TYR A 473 18.48 3.24 -23.84
C TYR A 473 18.61 4.29 -22.72
N SER A 474 19.65 4.16 -21.89
CA SER A 474 20.08 5.20 -20.96
C SER A 474 21.43 5.79 -21.39
N SER A 475 21.43 7.08 -21.74
CA SER A 475 22.65 7.89 -21.90
C SER A 475 23.10 8.41 -20.55
N GLY A 476 24.31 8.03 -20.13
CA GLY A 476 24.85 8.30 -18.81
C GLY A 476 25.27 9.74 -18.57
N MET A 477 25.05 10.20 -17.33
CA MET A 477 25.95 11.12 -16.63
C MET A 477 25.98 10.72 -15.14
N SER A 478 27.19 10.51 -14.63
CA SER A 478 27.48 10.13 -13.25
C SER A 478 27.00 11.20 -12.26
N ALA A 479 26.06 10.83 -11.38
CA ALA A 479 25.72 11.56 -10.17
C ALA A 479 25.93 10.63 -8.96
N LYS A 480 26.45 11.20 -7.85
CA LYS A 480 26.75 10.49 -6.60
C LYS A 480 25.54 9.68 -6.11
N PRO A 481 25.75 8.53 -5.44
CA PRO A 481 24.66 7.66 -5.03
C PRO A 481 23.74 8.39 -4.06
N THR A 482 22.56 8.76 -4.54
CA THR A 482 21.43 9.16 -3.71
C THR A 482 20.71 7.90 -3.27
N PHE A 483 20.93 7.48 -2.03
CA PHE A 483 20.21 6.35 -1.45
C PHE A 483 18.74 6.74 -1.28
N LYS A 484 17.87 6.24 -2.18
CA LYS A 484 16.42 6.50 -2.23
C LYS A 484 15.70 6.23 -0.88
N HIS A 485 16.32 5.45 0.01
CA HIS A 485 15.75 4.96 1.26
C HIS A 485 16.51 5.41 2.53
N ILE A 486 17.54 6.26 2.42
CA ILE A 486 18.32 6.75 3.57
C ILE A 486 18.23 8.29 3.66
N PRO A 487 17.94 8.88 4.83
CA PRO A 487 17.65 8.19 6.08
C PRO A 487 16.23 7.63 6.11
N LYS A 488 16.06 6.42 6.65
CA LYS A 488 14.75 5.92 7.09
C LYS A 488 14.22 6.87 8.17
N ARG A 489 12.97 7.34 8.05
CA ARG A 489 12.35 8.29 8.99
C ARG A 489 11.18 7.73 9.82
N GLY A 490 10.84 6.46 9.62
CA GLY A 490 9.72 5.81 10.30
C GLY A 490 10.18 4.73 11.28
N MET A 491 9.53 4.68 12.44
CA MET A 491 9.71 3.61 13.44
C MET A 491 8.97 2.35 12.97
N LEU A 492 9.62 1.20 13.13
CA LEU A 492 9.00 -0.11 12.92
C LEU A 492 8.36 -0.61 14.22
N VAL A 493 7.31 -1.43 14.10
CA VAL A 493 6.55 -1.99 15.22
C VAL A 493 6.22 -3.46 15.00
N PHE A 494 5.92 -4.16 16.08
CA PHE A 494 5.38 -5.52 16.12
C PHE A 494 3.94 -5.49 16.66
N ASP A 495 2.98 -5.30 15.76
CA ASP A 495 1.55 -5.04 16.06
C ASP A 495 0.63 -6.25 15.85
N ALA A 496 1.10 -7.33 15.26
CA ALA A 496 0.34 -8.58 15.16
C ALA A 496 0.30 -9.33 16.51
N ALA A 497 -0.89 -9.73 16.98
CA ALA A 497 -1.06 -10.50 18.21
C ALA A 497 -2.14 -11.59 18.08
N GLN A 498 -1.90 -12.74 18.71
CA GLN A 498 -2.85 -13.85 18.82
C GLN A 498 -3.49 -13.82 20.22
N PHE A 499 -4.48 -12.93 20.41
CA PHE A 499 -5.06 -12.61 21.72
C PHE A 499 -5.64 -13.84 22.45
N ASP A 500 -6.36 -14.70 21.72
CA ASP A 500 -6.87 -15.97 22.27
C ASP A 500 -5.73 -16.88 22.75
N GLY A 501 -4.63 -16.94 22.00
CA GLY A 501 -3.44 -17.71 22.35
C GLY A 501 -2.77 -17.18 23.62
N ILE A 502 -2.67 -15.86 23.76
CA ILE A 502 -2.12 -15.19 24.94
C ILE A 502 -2.96 -15.51 26.18
N LEU A 503 -4.29 -15.32 26.11
CA LEU A 503 -5.20 -15.60 27.22
C LEU A 503 -5.22 -17.08 27.60
N LYS A 504 -5.19 -17.98 26.61
CA LYS A 504 -5.10 -19.42 26.85
C LYS A 504 -3.81 -19.79 27.59
N LYS A 505 -2.67 -19.20 27.22
CA LYS A 505 -1.38 -19.46 27.88
C LYS A 505 -1.34 -18.93 29.30
N ILE A 506 -1.89 -17.74 29.54
CA ILE A 506 -2.05 -17.17 30.89
C ILE A 506 -2.88 -18.12 31.76
N SER A 507 -3.99 -18.64 31.24
CA SER A 507 -4.88 -19.56 31.95
C SER A 507 -4.21 -20.91 32.28
N GLU A 508 -3.43 -21.46 31.34
CA GLU A 508 -2.65 -22.68 31.51
C GLU A 508 -1.58 -22.51 32.61
N PHE A 509 -0.80 -21.43 32.55
CA PHE A 509 0.19 -21.12 33.58
C PHE A 509 -0.45 -20.87 34.93
N ASN A 510 -1.58 -20.18 34.98
CA ASN A 510 -2.28 -19.94 36.22
C ASN A 510 -2.79 -21.24 36.87
N SER A 511 -3.32 -22.15 36.06
CA SER A 511 -3.76 -23.47 36.53
C SER A 511 -2.59 -24.30 37.07
N THR A 512 -1.42 -24.19 36.43
CA THR A 512 -0.18 -24.82 36.90
C THR A 512 0.24 -24.27 38.27
N LEU A 513 0.17 -22.95 38.46
CA LEU A 513 0.50 -22.30 39.75
C LEU A 513 -0.51 -22.64 40.86
N LEU A 514 -1.79 -22.77 40.53
CA LEU A 514 -2.82 -23.19 41.49
C LEU A 514 -2.63 -24.64 41.97
N ALA A 515 -2.05 -25.50 41.13
CA ALA A 515 -1.78 -26.90 41.44
C ALA A 515 -0.48 -27.11 42.25
N ASP A 516 0.45 -26.14 42.21
CA ASP A 516 1.73 -26.17 42.92
C ASP A 516 1.61 -25.48 44.30
N LEU A 517 1.60 -26.26 45.39
CA LEU A 517 1.41 -25.75 46.75
C LEU A 517 2.46 -24.71 47.17
N ASP A 518 3.67 -24.78 46.61
CA ASP A 518 4.78 -23.87 46.95
C ASP A 518 4.74 -22.57 46.11
N LYS A 519 3.93 -22.51 45.05
CA LYS A 519 3.82 -21.35 44.13
C LYS A 519 2.42 -20.77 44.02
N LYS A 520 1.48 -21.30 44.80
CA LYS A 520 0.08 -20.88 44.81
C LYS A 520 -0.11 -19.37 45.07
N ASP A 521 0.77 -18.76 45.87
CA ASP A 521 0.74 -17.33 46.19
C ASP A 521 1.05 -16.42 44.98
N SER A 522 1.59 -16.99 43.89
CA SER A 522 1.84 -16.27 42.62
C SER A 522 0.72 -16.45 41.59
N SER A 523 -0.34 -17.20 41.92
CA SER A 523 -1.50 -17.40 41.04
C SER A 523 -2.40 -16.16 40.97
N LEU A 524 -3.05 -16.00 39.83
CA LEU A 524 -4.09 -15.01 39.57
C LEU A 524 -5.42 -15.47 40.16
N THR A 525 -6.07 -14.53 40.84
CA THR A 525 -7.46 -14.65 41.27
C THR A 525 -8.43 -14.49 40.10
N GLU A 526 -9.67 -15.00 40.21
CA GLU A 526 -10.69 -14.87 39.16
C GLU A 526 -10.97 -13.40 38.73
N PRO A 527 -10.99 -12.40 39.65
CA PRO A 527 -11.11 -10.99 39.26
C PRO A 527 -9.92 -10.49 38.43
N GLU A 528 -8.70 -10.94 38.72
CA GLU A 528 -7.51 -10.56 37.96
C GLU A 528 -7.52 -11.17 36.54
N ILE A 529 -7.94 -12.43 36.41
CA ILE A 529 -8.11 -13.08 35.08
C ILE A 529 -9.18 -12.35 34.28
N SER A 530 -10.34 -12.09 34.89
CA SER A 530 -11.43 -11.35 34.25
C SER A 530 -10.98 -9.96 33.80
N ARG A 531 -10.07 -9.34 34.55
CA ARG A 531 -9.50 -8.05 34.19
C ARG A 531 -8.54 -8.12 33.02
N LEU A 532 -7.67 -9.12 32.98
CA LEU A 532 -6.80 -9.38 31.82
C LEU A 532 -7.62 -9.63 30.54
N CYS A 533 -8.74 -10.36 30.64
CA CYS A 533 -9.66 -10.54 29.52
C CYS A 533 -10.26 -9.20 29.05
N ALA A 534 -10.62 -8.30 29.98
CA ALA A 534 -11.14 -6.98 29.63
C ALA A 534 -10.07 -6.10 28.95
N ILE A 535 -8.82 -6.12 29.45
CA ILE A 535 -7.66 -5.46 28.82
C ILE A 535 -7.49 -5.97 27.39
N VAL A 536 -7.48 -7.29 27.20
CA VAL A 536 -7.31 -7.90 25.87
C VAL A 536 -8.46 -7.55 24.94
N LYS A 537 -9.71 -7.50 25.42
CA LYS A 537 -10.86 -7.09 24.61
C LYS A 537 -10.74 -5.65 24.11
N ILE A 538 -10.18 -4.74 24.93
CA ILE A 538 -9.88 -3.37 24.50
C ILE A 538 -8.81 -3.39 23.40
N LEU A 539 -7.77 -4.20 23.55
CA LEU A 539 -6.66 -4.30 22.59
C LEU A 539 -7.07 -4.98 21.27
N GLU A 540 -8.04 -5.88 21.30
CA GLU A 540 -8.59 -6.55 20.12
C GLU A 540 -9.44 -5.60 19.28
N ASP A 541 -10.19 -4.71 19.93
CA ASP A 541 -11.07 -3.73 19.28
C ASP A 541 -10.31 -2.47 18.82
N THR A 542 -9.41 -2.67 17.86
CA THR A 542 -8.55 -1.62 17.31
C THR A 542 -9.33 -0.44 16.71
N SER A 543 -10.58 -0.65 16.26
CA SER A 543 -11.49 0.40 15.80
C SER A 543 -11.81 1.45 16.87
N HIS A 544 -11.82 1.07 18.15
CA HIS A 544 -12.25 1.95 19.24
C HIS A 544 -11.12 2.58 20.04
N TYR A 545 -9.85 2.41 19.65
CA TYR A 545 -8.68 2.95 20.36
C TYR A 545 -8.73 4.45 20.68
N HIS A 546 -9.52 5.22 19.92
CA HIS A 546 -9.74 6.65 20.11
C HIS A 546 -10.75 7.00 21.23
N SER A 547 -11.48 6.00 21.73
CA SER A 547 -12.57 6.13 22.71
C SER A 547 -12.43 5.18 23.89
N SER A 548 -11.69 4.08 23.74
CA SER A 548 -11.38 3.15 24.82
C SER A 548 -10.28 3.70 25.72
N THR A 549 -10.39 3.39 27.01
CA THR A 549 -9.47 3.87 28.04
C THR A 549 -9.07 2.73 28.97
N PHE A 550 -7.84 2.78 29.48
CA PHE A 550 -7.36 1.93 30.55
C PHE A 550 -7.45 2.63 31.89
N SER A 551 -7.76 1.87 32.94
CA SER A 551 -7.73 2.36 34.31
C SER A 551 -6.35 2.17 34.95
N ASP A 552 -6.05 2.94 35.99
CA ASP A 552 -4.81 2.75 36.76
C ASP A 552 -4.69 1.35 37.38
N VAL A 553 -5.83 0.70 37.68
CA VAL A 553 -5.88 -0.67 38.19
C VAL A 553 -5.40 -1.68 37.15
N ASP A 554 -5.67 -1.41 35.86
CA ASP A 554 -5.27 -2.28 34.75
C ASP A 554 -3.74 -2.28 34.60
N MET A 555 -3.14 -1.09 34.64
CA MET A 555 -1.68 -0.93 34.59
C MET A 555 -1.01 -1.46 35.85
N ALA A 556 -1.59 -1.23 37.03
CA ALA A 556 -1.06 -1.76 38.28
C ALA A 556 -1.06 -3.30 38.29
N LEU A 557 -2.10 -3.96 37.75
CA LEU A 557 -2.13 -5.41 37.59
C LEU A 557 -1.05 -5.88 36.62
N LEU A 558 -0.93 -5.26 35.44
CA LEU A 558 0.09 -5.63 34.46
C LEU A 558 1.51 -5.52 35.05
N LEU A 559 1.82 -4.39 35.70
CA LEU A 559 3.13 -4.14 36.30
C LEU A 559 3.41 -5.07 37.49
N LYS A 560 2.39 -5.40 38.30
CA LYS A 560 2.49 -6.43 39.33
C LYS A 560 2.95 -7.75 38.72
N LEU A 561 2.30 -8.19 37.63
CA LEU A 561 2.65 -9.44 36.97
C LEU A 561 4.04 -9.41 36.35
N LEU A 562 4.41 -8.33 35.67
CA LEU A 562 5.77 -8.17 35.13
C LEU A 562 6.84 -8.24 36.23
N LYS A 563 6.51 -7.83 37.45
CA LYS A 563 7.43 -7.87 38.58
C LYS A 563 7.49 -9.24 39.27
N SER A 564 6.35 -9.88 39.49
CA SER A 564 6.22 -11.02 40.42
C SER A 564 5.93 -12.37 39.78
N TRP A 565 5.51 -12.44 38.51
CA TRP A 565 5.23 -13.74 37.89
C TRP A 565 6.51 -14.56 37.66
N PRO A 566 6.44 -15.89 37.76
CA PRO A 566 7.60 -16.75 37.53
C PRO A 566 8.20 -16.51 36.14
N LEU A 567 9.53 -16.39 36.10
CA LEU A 567 10.24 -16.04 34.87
C LEU A 567 9.88 -16.93 33.67
N PRO A 568 9.76 -18.28 33.77
CA PRO A 568 9.38 -19.10 32.62
C PRO A 568 7.95 -18.87 32.08
N MET A 569 7.13 -18.09 32.79
CA MET A 569 5.70 -17.91 32.53
C MET A 569 5.32 -16.47 32.13
N ILE A 570 6.27 -15.55 32.12
CA ILE A 570 6.00 -14.10 32.00
C ILE A 570 5.73 -13.63 30.56
N PHE A 571 6.21 -14.33 29.53
CA PHE A 571 6.10 -13.88 28.13
C PHE A 571 4.69 -13.49 27.65
N PRO A 572 3.58 -14.16 28.05
CA PRO A 572 2.24 -13.75 27.62
C PRO A 572 1.83 -12.39 28.22
N VAL A 573 2.34 -12.04 29.40
CA VAL A 573 2.12 -10.73 30.04
C VAL A 573 2.89 -9.65 29.28
N ILE A 574 4.09 -9.96 28.83
CA ILE A 574 4.92 -9.07 28.01
C ILE A 574 4.27 -8.88 26.62
N ASP A 575 3.61 -9.90 26.09
CA ASP A 575 2.81 -9.81 24.86
C ASP A 575 1.57 -8.91 25.01
N ILE A 576 0.99 -8.80 26.21
CA ILE A 576 -0.05 -7.80 26.48
C ILE A 576 0.58 -6.40 26.56
N LEU A 577 1.70 -6.26 27.27
CA LEU A 577 2.44 -4.99 27.39
C LEU A 577 2.78 -4.40 26.02
N ARG A 578 3.32 -5.21 25.09
CA ARG A 578 3.71 -4.71 23.76
C ARG A 578 2.54 -4.17 22.94
N MET A 579 1.33 -4.64 23.22
CA MET A 579 0.12 -4.16 22.56
C MET A 579 -0.45 -2.92 23.26
N ILE A 580 -0.36 -2.85 24.59
CA ILE A 580 -0.75 -1.67 25.38
C ILE A 580 0.04 -0.43 24.97
N VAL A 581 1.34 -0.54 24.73
CA VAL A 581 2.18 0.61 24.33
C VAL A 581 1.85 1.14 22.93
N LEU A 582 1.14 0.37 22.11
CA LEU A 582 0.63 0.81 20.81
C LEU A 582 -0.74 1.49 20.90
N HIS A 583 -1.47 1.28 21.99
CA HIS A 583 -2.74 1.96 22.25
C HIS A 583 -2.47 3.38 22.79
N PRO A 584 -3.10 4.45 22.23
CA PRO A 584 -2.84 5.83 22.65
C PRO A 584 -3.04 6.10 24.15
N ASP A 585 -4.21 5.74 24.69
CA ASP A 585 -4.49 5.87 26.13
C ASP A 585 -3.63 4.90 26.97
N GLY A 586 -3.51 3.64 26.57
CA GLY A 586 -2.68 2.65 27.25
C GLY A 586 -1.22 3.08 27.45
N ALA A 587 -0.59 3.62 26.41
CA ALA A 587 0.74 4.22 26.48
C ALA A 587 0.79 5.42 27.46
N ALA A 588 -0.19 6.32 27.39
CA ALA A 588 -0.25 7.50 28.25
C ALA A 588 -0.45 7.15 29.73
N VAL A 589 -1.29 6.16 30.05
CA VAL A 589 -1.51 5.69 31.42
C VAL A 589 -0.28 4.94 31.93
N LEU A 590 0.27 4.00 31.14
CA LEU A 590 1.45 3.23 31.52
C LEU A 590 2.65 4.13 31.87
N LEU A 591 2.90 5.20 31.09
CA LEU A 591 4.00 6.13 31.34
C LEU A 591 3.97 6.73 32.76
N ARG A 592 2.77 7.05 33.28
CA ARG A 592 2.59 7.61 34.64
C ARG A 592 3.05 6.65 35.75
N HIS A 593 3.01 5.33 35.48
CA HIS A 593 3.44 4.30 36.43
C HIS A 593 4.93 3.98 36.29
N VAL A 594 5.50 4.10 35.09
CA VAL A 594 6.93 3.82 34.81
C VAL A 594 7.86 4.87 35.42
N GLU A 595 7.44 6.13 35.54
CA GLU A 595 8.27 7.21 36.12
C GLU A 595 8.57 7.04 37.62
N VAL A 596 7.76 6.26 38.35
CA VAL A 596 7.89 6.09 39.82
C VAL A 596 8.75 4.88 40.20
N ASN A 597 8.74 3.83 39.38
CA ASN A 597 9.60 2.64 39.50
C ASN A 597 9.79 2.05 38.11
N ASP A 598 11.04 1.80 37.71
CA ASP A 598 11.35 1.28 36.37
C ASP A 598 11.19 -0.25 36.30
N VAL A 599 9.94 -0.70 36.47
CA VAL A 599 9.56 -2.11 36.36
C VAL A 599 9.86 -2.67 34.97
N ILE A 600 9.90 -1.81 33.95
CA ILE A 600 10.22 -2.20 32.57
C ILE A 600 11.71 -2.57 32.47
N MET A 601 12.62 -1.75 32.99
CA MET A 601 14.04 -2.13 33.06
C MET A 601 14.27 -3.32 33.98
N GLU A 602 13.59 -3.41 35.14
CA GLU A 602 13.68 -4.58 36.01
C GLU A 602 13.26 -5.87 35.29
N MET A 603 12.21 -5.79 34.46
CA MET A 603 11.78 -6.90 33.60
C MET A 603 12.84 -7.22 32.54
N ILE A 604 13.38 -6.22 31.83
CA ILE A 604 14.43 -6.41 30.81
C ILE A 604 15.64 -7.11 31.43
N THR A 605 16.13 -6.66 32.59
CA THR A 605 17.25 -7.30 33.28
C THR A 605 16.94 -8.77 33.64
N LYS A 606 15.73 -9.06 34.11
CA LYS A 606 15.33 -10.44 34.48
C LYS A 606 15.29 -11.38 33.27
N VAL A 607 14.75 -10.93 32.14
CA VAL A 607 14.55 -11.79 30.95
C VAL A 607 15.81 -12.00 30.13
N THR A 608 16.80 -11.11 30.26
CA THR A 608 18.10 -11.22 29.57
C THR A 608 19.20 -11.86 30.42
N THR A 609 18.93 -12.14 31.71
CA THR A 609 19.87 -12.89 32.56
C THR A 609 19.94 -14.35 32.14
N GLU A 610 21.15 -14.88 31.95
CA GLU A 610 21.37 -16.27 31.55
C GLU A 610 21.07 -17.28 32.68
N PRO A 611 20.43 -18.44 32.39
CA PRO A 611 19.99 -18.90 31.08
C PRO A 611 18.69 -18.21 30.64
N ALA A 612 18.74 -17.50 29.51
CA ALA A 612 17.59 -16.72 29.05
C ALA A 612 16.53 -17.62 28.38
N VAL A 613 15.25 -17.36 28.66
CA VAL A 613 14.14 -18.09 28.04
C VAL A 613 13.81 -17.46 26.68
N PRO A 614 13.90 -18.20 25.55
CA PRO A 614 13.75 -17.60 24.22
C PRO A 614 12.45 -16.84 23.98
N ALA A 615 11.33 -17.33 24.55
CA ALA A 615 10.04 -16.68 24.45
C ALA A 615 10.01 -15.33 25.20
N ASN A 616 10.65 -15.25 26.37
CA ASN A 616 10.75 -14.01 27.13
C ASN A 616 11.62 -13.00 26.37
N LEU A 617 12.79 -13.42 25.88
CA LEU A 617 13.66 -12.56 25.08
C LEU A 617 12.90 -11.96 23.89
N LEU A 618 12.19 -12.80 23.13
CA LEU A 618 11.50 -12.38 21.91
C LEU A 618 10.35 -11.42 22.18
N THR A 619 9.52 -11.71 23.18
CA THR A 619 8.40 -10.83 23.53
C THR A 619 8.89 -9.52 24.13
N SER A 620 9.98 -9.54 24.91
CA SER A 620 10.55 -8.34 25.54
C SER A 620 11.20 -7.41 24.54
N ILE A 621 12.01 -7.92 23.61
CA ILE A 621 12.65 -7.07 22.60
C ILE A 621 11.62 -6.46 21.65
N ARG A 622 10.54 -7.19 21.34
CA ARG A 622 9.39 -6.65 20.59
C ARG A 622 8.64 -5.58 21.38
N ALA A 623 8.44 -5.78 22.68
CA ALA A 623 7.85 -4.77 23.55
C ALA A 623 8.68 -3.49 23.57
N VAL A 624 10.00 -3.59 23.80
CA VAL A 624 10.95 -2.46 23.77
C VAL A 624 10.90 -1.74 22.42
N THR A 625 10.87 -2.48 21.31
CA THR A 625 10.75 -1.92 19.97
C THR A 625 9.46 -1.10 19.79
N ASN A 626 8.34 -1.56 20.34
CA ASN A 626 7.06 -0.86 20.23
C ASN A 626 7.00 0.45 21.01
N PHE A 627 7.81 0.65 22.06
CA PHE A 627 7.89 1.94 22.75
C PHE A 627 8.32 3.09 21.83
N PHE A 628 9.07 2.81 20.75
CA PHE A 628 9.45 3.82 19.76
C PHE A 628 8.26 4.40 18.98
N LYS A 629 7.10 3.74 19.00
CA LYS A 629 5.90 4.25 18.33
C LYS A 629 5.38 5.54 18.97
N ASN A 630 5.58 5.73 20.27
CA ASN A 630 5.05 6.88 21.01
C ASN A 630 6.21 7.80 21.45
N PRO A 631 6.27 9.05 20.95
CA PRO A 631 7.34 10.01 21.28
C PRO A 631 7.53 10.28 22.77
N SER A 632 6.50 10.04 23.59
CA SER A 632 6.56 10.25 25.05
C SER A 632 7.59 9.35 25.73
N TYR A 633 7.96 8.22 25.11
CA TYR A 633 9.00 7.31 25.63
C TYR A 633 10.41 7.61 25.12
N TYR A 634 10.60 8.58 24.22
CA TYR A 634 11.92 8.87 23.65
C TYR A 634 12.94 9.26 24.72
N GLY A 635 12.53 10.01 25.74
CA GLY A 635 13.39 10.33 26.88
C GLY A 635 13.81 9.09 27.67
N TRP A 636 12.89 8.16 27.91
CA TRP A 636 13.19 6.90 28.61
C TRP A 636 14.10 5.99 27.78
N LEU A 637 13.82 5.82 26.49
CA LEU A 637 14.62 5.04 25.55
C LEU A 637 16.05 5.58 25.43
N GLN A 638 16.21 6.90 25.39
CA GLN A 638 17.54 7.52 25.39
C GLN A 638 18.28 7.30 26.69
N LYS A 639 17.62 7.51 27.82
CA LYS A 639 18.19 7.31 29.16
C LYS A 639 18.71 5.89 29.36
N HIS A 640 18.00 4.89 28.86
CA HIS A 640 18.31 3.46 29.05
C HIS A 640 18.98 2.81 27.83
N ARG A 641 19.42 3.59 26.84
CA ARG A 641 19.97 3.07 25.58
C ARG A 641 21.08 2.04 25.78
N SER A 642 22.10 2.36 26.58
CA SER A 642 23.23 1.44 26.81
C SER A 642 22.75 0.14 27.44
N ASP A 643 22.01 0.26 28.55
CA ASP A 643 21.48 -0.90 29.28
C ASP A 643 20.63 -1.81 28.37
N ILE A 644 19.80 -1.23 27.50
CA ILE A 644 18.92 -1.96 26.58
C ILE A 644 19.74 -2.66 25.47
N LEU A 645 20.68 -1.97 24.84
CA LEU A 645 21.52 -2.55 23.79
C LEU A 645 22.40 -3.67 24.36
N ASP A 646 23.02 -3.44 25.51
CA ASP A 646 23.84 -4.43 26.21
C ASP A 646 23.01 -5.67 26.60
N ALA A 647 21.80 -5.46 27.14
CA ALA A 647 20.91 -6.55 27.56
C ALA A 647 20.46 -7.45 26.39
N PHE A 648 20.27 -6.89 25.19
CA PHE A 648 19.81 -7.67 24.03
C PHE A 648 20.93 -8.05 23.05
N SER A 649 22.18 -7.68 23.31
CA SER A 649 23.34 -7.96 22.44
C SER A 649 23.47 -9.44 22.04
N SER A 650 23.17 -10.36 22.97
CA SER A 650 23.21 -11.81 22.71
C SER A 650 22.17 -12.30 21.71
N CYS A 651 21.12 -11.50 21.40
CA CYS A 651 20.09 -11.86 20.42
C CYS A 651 20.64 -11.97 19.00
N LEU A 652 21.75 -11.29 18.70
CA LEU A 652 22.42 -11.38 17.40
C LEU A 652 22.95 -12.79 17.12
N ALA A 653 23.61 -13.40 18.10
CA ALA A 653 24.15 -14.75 18.00
C ALA A 653 23.10 -15.86 18.19
N SER A 654 21.81 -15.51 18.32
CA SER A 654 20.75 -16.48 18.52
C SER A 654 20.45 -17.29 17.24
N PRO A 655 20.27 -18.62 17.31
CA PRO A 655 19.83 -19.41 16.15
C PRO A 655 18.37 -19.11 15.75
N ASN A 656 17.63 -18.32 16.54
CA ASN A 656 16.27 -17.93 16.24
C ASN A 656 16.22 -16.66 15.40
N LYS A 657 15.91 -16.81 14.10
CA LYS A 657 15.77 -15.69 13.15
C LYS A 657 14.80 -14.60 13.61
N ASN A 658 13.77 -14.93 14.39
CA ASN A 658 12.83 -13.93 14.91
C ASN A 658 13.48 -13.02 15.98
N LEU A 659 14.43 -13.54 16.75
CA LEU A 659 15.20 -12.75 17.72
C LEU A 659 16.19 -11.83 17.02
N GLN A 660 16.90 -12.33 16.00
CA GLN A 660 17.80 -11.55 15.16
C GLN A 660 17.06 -10.41 14.45
N LEU A 661 15.88 -10.70 13.87
CA LEU A 661 15.02 -9.71 13.24
C LEU A 661 14.59 -8.62 14.23
N ALA A 662 14.15 -9.02 15.43
CA ALA A 662 13.70 -8.06 16.43
C ALA A 662 14.85 -7.20 16.98
N TYR A 663 16.05 -7.75 17.12
CA TYR A 663 17.25 -7.00 17.50
C TYR A 663 17.70 -6.01 16.42
N SER A 664 17.69 -6.44 15.16
CA SER A 664 17.97 -5.56 14.02
C SER A 664 16.95 -4.41 13.92
N THR A 665 15.67 -4.71 14.19
CA THR A 665 14.59 -3.72 14.22
C THR A 665 14.78 -2.71 15.35
N LEU A 666 15.19 -3.17 16.53
CA LEU A 666 15.51 -2.31 17.68
C LEU A 666 16.65 -1.34 17.34
N ILE A 667 17.75 -1.83 16.77
CA ILE A 667 18.91 -1.02 16.34
C ILE A 667 18.49 0.01 15.28
N LEU A 668 17.68 -0.41 14.30
CA LEU A 668 17.19 0.49 13.26
C LEU A 668 16.31 1.61 13.85
N ASN A 669 15.42 1.30 14.80
CA ASN A 669 14.60 2.31 15.47
C ASN A 669 15.45 3.28 16.30
N TYR A 670 16.51 2.82 16.96
CA TYR A 670 17.48 3.71 17.62
C TYR A 670 18.21 4.59 16.60
N ALA A 671 18.62 4.06 15.44
CA ALA A 671 19.23 4.85 14.38
C ALA A 671 18.29 5.98 13.92
N VAL A 672 17.00 5.68 13.72
CA VAL A 672 15.98 6.68 13.37
C VAL A 672 15.84 7.73 14.47
N LEU A 673 15.73 7.32 15.74
CA LEU A 673 15.58 8.22 16.89
C LEU A 673 16.76 9.21 17.03
N LEU A 674 17.98 8.74 16.79
CA LEU A 674 19.21 9.52 17.01
C LEU A 674 19.56 10.46 15.86
N ILE A 675 19.02 10.22 14.66
CA ILE A 675 19.11 11.16 13.52
C ILE A 675 18.47 12.51 13.87
N GLU A 676 17.34 12.49 14.56
CA GLU A 676 16.59 13.71 14.92
C GLU A 676 17.22 14.49 16.08
N LYS A 677 18.01 13.81 16.93
CA LYS A 677 18.45 14.34 18.24
C LYS A 677 19.92 14.77 18.30
N ARG A 678 20.72 14.47 17.26
CA ARG A 678 22.15 14.83 17.16
C ARG A 678 22.99 14.36 18.37
N ASP A 679 22.66 13.18 18.91
CA ASP A 679 23.39 12.54 20.02
C ASP A 679 24.53 11.67 19.46
N GLU A 680 25.74 12.25 19.39
CA GLU A 680 26.92 11.61 18.78
C GLU A 680 27.37 10.34 19.51
N GLU A 681 27.27 10.31 20.84
CA GLU A 681 27.59 9.13 21.66
C GLU A 681 26.61 7.99 21.36
N GLY A 682 25.31 8.31 21.28
CA GLY A 682 24.30 7.34 20.90
C GLY A 682 24.46 6.83 19.48
N GLN A 683 24.82 7.71 18.54
CA GLN A 683 25.10 7.33 17.17
C GLN A 683 26.28 6.35 17.09
N SER A 684 27.32 6.56 17.91
CA SER A 684 28.45 5.65 18.00
C SER A 684 28.04 4.26 18.51
N HIS A 685 27.25 4.18 19.60
CA HIS A 685 26.82 2.89 20.16
C HIS A 685 25.97 2.08 19.17
N VAL A 686 25.04 2.75 18.48
CA VAL A 686 24.17 2.11 17.49
C VAL A 686 24.96 1.70 16.25
N LEU A 687 25.94 2.51 15.82
CA LEU A 687 26.81 2.17 14.72
C LEU A 687 27.68 0.94 15.05
N SER A 688 28.23 0.84 16.26
CA SER A 688 28.96 -0.34 16.72
C SER A 688 28.10 -1.59 16.67
N ALA A 689 26.88 -1.55 17.22
CA ALA A 689 25.95 -2.67 17.19
C ALA A 689 25.54 -3.07 15.75
N ALA A 690 25.38 -2.09 14.85
CA ALA A 690 25.08 -2.35 13.44
C ALA A 690 26.28 -2.95 12.67
N LEU A 691 27.51 -2.55 13.02
CA LEU A 691 28.73 -3.12 12.43
C LEU A 691 28.91 -4.58 12.84
N GLU A 692 28.65 -4.93 14.10
CA GLU A 692 28.69 -6.32 14.56
C GLU A 692 27.73 -7.24 13.77
N ILE A 693 26.52 -6.74 13.45
CA ILE A 693 25.58 -7.46 12.57
C ILE A 693 26.19 -7.71 11.19
N ALA A 694 26.76 -6.67 10.57
CA ALA A 694 27.31 -6.75 9.23
C ALA A 694 28.57 -7.64 9.15
N GLU A 695 29.40 -7.65 10.19
CA GLU A 695 30.60 -8.49 10.27
C GLU A 695 30.26 -9.98 10.41
N GLN A 696 29.21 -10.32 11.17
CA GLN A 696 28.78 -11.71 11.36
C GLN A 696 28.18 -12.31 10.07
N GLU A 697 27.46 -11.54 9.27
CA GLU A 697 26.95 -11.99 7.97
C GLU A 697 28.08 -12.28 6.95
N ASN A 698 29.16 -11.48 6.95
CA ASN A 698 30.31 -11.73 6.07
C ASN A 698 31.04 -13.03 6.42
N LEU A 699 31.12 -13.39 7.71
CA LEU A 699 31.73 -14.64 8.15
C LEU A 699 30.91 -15.89 7.78
N GLU A 700 29.58 -15.80 7.71
CA GLU A 700 28.72 -16.89 7.23
C GLU A 700 28.78 -17.08 5.71
N VAL A 701 29.04 -16.01 4.94
CA VAL A 701 29.25 -16.07 3.49
C VAL A 701 30.58 -16.74 3.15
N ASP A 702 31.65 -16.41 3.89
CA ASP A 702 32.97 -17.03 3.70
C ASP A 702 32.99 -18.51 4.14
N ALA A 703 32.33 -18.86 5.26
CA ALA A 703 32.27 -20.25 5.74
C ALA A 703 31.47 -21.21 4.82
N ASN A 704 30.47 -20.69 4.08
CA ASN A 704 29.73 -21.45 3.07
C ASN A 704 30.46 -21.57 1.73
N SER A 705 31.60 -20.87 1.56
CA SER A 705 32.45 -20.97 0.37
C SER A 705 33.59 -22.00 0.52
N GLU A 706 33.82 -22.51 1.73
CA GLU A 706 34.84 -23.54 2.05
C GLU A 706 34.27 -24.93 2.39
N LEU A 707 32.95 -25.15 2.27
CA LEU A 707 32.26 -26.44 2.37
C LEU A 707 31.70 -26.87 1.00
#